data_AF-A0AAU3YFF2-F1
#
_entry.id   AF-A0AAU3YFF2-F1
#
_cell.length_a   1.000
_cell.length_b   1.000
_cell.length_c   1.000
_cell.angle_alpha   90.00
_cell.angle_beta   90.00
_cell.angle_gamma   90.00
#
_symmetry.space_group_name_H-M   'P 1'
#
loop_
_entity.id
_entity.type
_entity.pdbx_description
1 polymer ?
#
loop_
_entity_poly.entity_id
_entity_poly.type
_entity_poly.pdbx_seq_one_letter_code
_entity_poly.pdbx_strand_id
1 'polypeptide(L)'
;MRERPATPHPCIPVGRGTARRSTLLGVAALAAAGTLSGCSRTAPVPPPRATVPSPATGRAAAQAERALLLQVLAHPDDDLYFMNPDTRHALDAGTPVVCVYVTAGEADGRNKTPTDRAPAPDKAAYSSARHQGLRQAYAAQLGLPVFTRWTTRAVQLPGGFRVEVDSLQHRGHSVELVHLNLGMHTPEGHMGVPALWREPGLLLRTLVPVGSPVGAVQTYDRASLVDVLVALFERYRPTLVHTLDPDPDIQHSDRLTRIRDSEQPGYSDHADHTAVACFSWAALIRWTQRAKGGPPAFAATAFRGYYNNHWPKNLPPRVLKEKAAQLVPYGAAPDWSCGNPSGCGDYNVGGDRPLTNRKGWVRATHYRYPGPRLALVPNADGRLTAYGVLGLRAVRYTEKDSEFGAPADLGGGPLAPSLTAVALPDGRHLVVGLRLASVQDGADVREIVALERQAWKGLGNPESEPDHARRIGVPVAAAAPDGRVHLFVRNAGQGISTRVRDRSGVWSPWRELGGGPVQDGLTAVVGDDGEVHVYAAGRDTVHHWTPRGPAPLSGLPAPADAVAASGDRLYYRPPASAELLSSGGPRVDFPGYGPVAAAGAYLLGRDTDGNVRLHHAGRTLRPSTAPATLEGPALALTARGPAAAGLSPDARPWLWRPTQARA
;
A
#
# COMPACT_ATOMS: atom_id res chain seq x y z
N MET A 1 -20.34 53.09 -24.36
CA MET A 1 -21.17 54.14 -23.74
C MET A 1 -21.16 53.89 -22.23
N ARG A 2 -20.45 54.76 -21.49
CA ARG A 2 -20.50 55.03 -20.04
C ARG A 2 -20.26 53.88 -19.04
N GLU A 3 -19.03 53.85 -18.53
CA GLU A 3 -18.68 53.41 -17.16
C GLU A 3 -19.29 54.35 -16.10
N ARG A 4 -19.68 53.80 -14.93
CA ARG A 4 -19.62 54.38 -13.56
C ARG A 4 -20.35 53.46 -12.55
N PRO A 5 -20.10 53.55 -11.22
CA PRO A 5 -19.04 52.82 -10.52
C PRO A 5 -19.56 52.04 -9.29
N ALA A 6 -18.69 51.22 -8.69
CA ALA A 6 -18.93 50.62 -7.38
C ALA A 6 -18.61 51.61 -6.25
N THR A 7 -19.48 51.67 -5.23
CA THR A 7 -19.21 52.34 -3.95
C THR A 7 -19.22 51.33 -2.78
N PRO A 8 -18.32 51.46 -1.78
CA PRO A 8 -18.09 50.47 -0.74
C PRO A 8 -18.47 50.97 0.68
N HIS A 9 -18.24 50.07 1.66
CA HIS A 9 -18.02 50.29 3.11
C HIS A 9 -19.22 50.03 4.06
N PRO A 10 -19.00 49.67 5.35
CA PRO A 10 -17.74 49.76 6.10
C PRO A 10 -17.29 48.55 6.94
N CYS A 11 -15.96 48.41 7.02
CA CYS A 11 -15.23 47.89 8.18
C CYS A 11 -15.05 49.04 9.18
N ILE A 12 -15.18 48.79 10.48
CA ILE A 12 -14.66 49.65 11.55
C ILE A 12 -13.90 48.79 12.58
N PRO A 13 -12.82 49.34 13.19
CA PRO A 13 -11.58 48.61 13.46
C PRO A 13 -11.05 48.77 14.91
N VAL A 14 -9.79 48.37 15.10
CA VAL A 14 -8.80 48.84 16.12
C VAL A 14 -8.98 48.27 17.54
N GLY A 15 -7.98 47.77 18.29
CA GLY A 15 -6.52 47.72 18.14
C GLY A 15 -5.79 48.37 19.34
N ARG A 16 -4.94 47.58 20.03
CA ARG A 16 -3.80 47.97 20.93
C ARG A 16 -4.17 48.69 22.26
N GLY A 17 -3.45 48.56 23.38
CA GLY A 17 -2.23 47.84 23.77
C GLY A 17 -1.81 48.17 25.22
N THR A 18 -1.04 47.24 25.83
CA THR A 18 0.08 47.39 26.79
C THR A 18 0.01 48.17 28.13
N ALA A 19 0.21 47.40 29.22
CA ALA A 19 1.35 47.42 30.18
C ALA A 19 1.30 48.10 31.58
N ARG A 20 1.70 47.28 32.59
CA ARG A 20 2.41 47.52 33.90
C ARG A 20 1.63 48.28 35.01
N ARG A 21 1.75 48.03 36.33
CA ARG A 21 2.72 47.32 37.22
C ARG A 21 2.13 47.21 38.67
N SER A 22 2.53 46.18 39.44
CA SER A 22 2.62 46.05 40.94
C SER A 22 1.33 46.21 41.79
N THR A 23 1.02 45.38 42.81
CA THR A 23 1.73 45.19 44.10
C THR A 23 1.41 43.86 44.81
N LEU A 24 2.35 43.40 45.64
CA LEU A 24 2.28 42.31 46.63
C LEU A 24 1.32 42.60 47.80
N LEU A 25 0.73 41.57 48.42
CA LEU A 25 0.53 41.44 49.88
C LEU A 25 -0.05 40.06 50.27
N GLY A 26 0.53 39.46 51.32
CA GLY A 26 -0.25 38.74 52.34
C GLY A 26 -0.11 37.21 52.43
N VAL A 27 0.72 36.75 53.35
CA VAL A 27 0.85 35.38 53.87
C VAL A 27 -0.36 35.02 54.75
N ALA A 28 -0.89 33.79 54.64
CA ALA A 28 -1.41 33.03 55.79
C ALA A 28 -1.53 31.53 55.44
N ALA A 29 -0.75 30.71 56.13
CA ALA A 29 -0.88 29.26 56.16
C ALA A 29 -2.02 28.86 57.09
N LEU A 30 -2.79 27.84 56.71
CA LEU A 30 -3.53 27.00 57.64
C LEU A 30 -3.59 25.58 57.08
N ALA A 31 -2.88 24.69 57.77
CA ALA A 31 -2.90 23.26 57.59
C ALA A 31 -4.24 22.71 58.06
N ALA A 32 -4.86 21.84 57.25
CA ALA A 32 -5.82 20.86 57.71
C ALA A 32 -5.42 19.51 57.12
N ALA A 33 -4.90 18.65 58.01
CA ALA A 33 -4.57 17.27 57.73
C ALA A 33 -5.86 16.49 57.45
N GLY A 34 -6.01 16.01 56.22
CA GLY A 34 -7.02 15.02 55.84
C GLY A 34 -6.32 13.78 55.33
N THR A 35 -6.32 12.72 56.13
CA THR A 35 -5.81 11.40 55.78
C THR A 35 -6.68 10.79 54.67
N LEU A 36 -6.15 10.73 53.44
CA LEU A 36 -6.67 9.86 52.39
C LEU A 36 -5.59 8.85 52.04
N SER A 37 -5.83 7.61 52.46
CA SER A 37 -5.15 6.42 51.94
C SER A 37 -5.50 6.27 50.46
N GLY A 38 -4.74 6.94 49.59
CA GLY A 38 -4.80 6.76 48.16
C GLY A 38 -3.79 5.71 47.75
N CYS A 39 -4.26 4.48 47.46
CA CYS A 39 -3.47 3.47 46.76
C CYS A 39 -2.82 4.12 45.53
N SER A 40 -1.51 4.32 45.58
CA SER A 40 -0.74 4.83 44.47
C SER A 40 -0.77 3.77 43.37
N ARG A 41 -1.76 3.87 42.46
CA ARG A 41 -1.65 3.23 41.15
C ARG A 41 -0.49 3.92 40.46
N THR A 42 0.69 3.33 40.55
CA THR A 42 1.79 3.62 39.63
C THR A 42 1.24 3.38 38.24
N ALA A 43 0.83 4.45 37.56
CA ALA A 43 0.57 4.40 36.14
C ALA A 43 1.86 3.85 35.49
N PRO A 44 1.77 2.84 34.63
CA PRO A 44 2.95 2.40 33.88
C PRO A 44 3.47 3.63 33.13
N VAL A 45 4.72 4.01 33.40
CA VAL A 45 5.43 4.98 32.58
C VAL A 45 5.36 4.46 31.14
N PRO A 46 4.82 5.22 30.18
CA PRO A 46 4.81 4.78 28.79
C PRO A 46 6.26 4.49 28.40
N PRO A 47 6.57 3.36 27.73
CA PRO A 47 7.91 3.11 27.26
C PRO A 47 8.37 4.32 26.42
N PRO A 48 9.64 4.75 26.53
CA PRO A 48 10.16 5.83 25.71
C PRO A 48 9.87 5.51 24.23
N ARG A 49 9.22 6.44 23.52
CA ARG A 49 8.87 6.33 22.10
C ARG A 49 10.12 5.90 21.34
N ALA A 50 10.13 4.69 20.77
CA ALA A 50 11.25 4.18 20.01
C ALA A 50 11.38 4.94 18.68
N THR A 51 12.01 6.10 18.73
CA THR A 51 12.50 6.83 17.54
C THR A 51 13.68 6.11 16.89
N VAL A 52 14.20 5.05 17.51
CA VAL A 52 15.30 4.24 16.99
C VAL A 52 14.75 3.00 16.28
N PRO A 53 15.30 2.61 15.12
CA PRO A 53 14.91 1.37 14.45
C PRO A 53 15.13 0.14 15.35
N SER A 54 14.21 -0.82 15.30
CA SER A 54 14.25 -2.00 16.18
C SER A 54 15.52 -2.83 15.92
N PRO A 55 16.26 -3.29 16.95
CA PRO A 55 17.40 -4.18 16.75
C PRO A 55 16.95 -5.56 16.26
N ALA A 56 17.86 -6.33 15.66
CA ALA A 56 17.63 -7.74 15.32
C ALA A 56 17.29 -8.56 16.59
N THR A 57 16.37 -9.52 16.47
CA THR A 57 15.98 -10.40 17.58
C THR A 57 16.97 -11.52 17.87
N GLY A 58 17.90 -11.79 16.93
CA GLY A 58 18.77 -12.96 16.97
C GLY A 58 18.05 -14.29 16.68
N ARG A 59 16.76 -14.24 16.34
CA ARG A 59 15.93 -15.41 15.98
C ARG A 59 15.64 -15.41 14.48
N ALA A 60 15.51 -16.60 13.90
CA ALA A 60 15.05 -16.71 12.51
C ALA A 60 13.62 -16.16 12.39
N ALA A 61 13.29 -15.55 11.25
CA ALA A 61 11.90 -15.19 10.98
C ALA A 61 11.05 -16.47 10.88
N ALA A 62 9.80 -16.36 11.31
CA ALA A 62 8.86 -17.47 11.18
C ALA A 62 8.70 -17.82 9.70
N GLN A 63 8.43 -19.09 9.42
CA GLN A 63 8.06 -19.56 8.09
C GLN A 63 6.64 -20.10 8.16
N ALA A 64 5.82 -19.73 7.17
CA ALA A 64 4.47 -20.24 7.08
C ALA A 64 4.45 -21.65 6.46
N GLU A 65 3.52 -22.47 6.93
CA GLU A 65 3.26 -23.81 6.37
C GLU A 65 2.34 -23.75 5.16
N ARG A 66 1.45 -22.74 5.09
CA ARG A 66 0.49 -22.55 4.01
C ARG A 66 0.28 -21.06 3.75
N ALA A 67 0.11 -20.69 2.48
CA ALA A 67 -0.26 -19.34 2.09
C ALA A 67 -1.67 -18.99 2.58
N LEU A 68 -1.89 -17.72 2.95
CA LEU A 68 -3.22 -17.12 3.12
C LEU A 68 -3.12 -15.62 2.85
N LEU A 69 -3.96 -15.13 1.95
CA LEU A 69 -4.15 -13.70 1.70
C LEU A 69 -5.28 -13.18 2.60
N LEU A 70 -4.99 -12.18 3.43
CA LEU A 70 -5.99 -11.42 4.16
C LEU A 70 -6.01 -9.96 3.70
N GLN A 71 -7.17 -9.46 3.29
CA GLN A 71 -7.37 -8.10 2.79
C GLN A 71 -8.16 -7.30 3.84
N VAL A 72 -7.64 -6.16 4.31
CA VAL A 72 -8.38 -5.25 5.19
C VAL A 72 -8.86 -4.05 4.37
N LEU A 73 -10.18 -3.86 4.34
CA LEU A 73 -10.90 -3.06 3.35
C LEU A 73 -11.82 -2.08 4.06
N ALA A 74 -11.99 -0.88 3.52
CA ALA A 74 -12.91 0.08 4.11
C ALA A 74 -14.34 -0.26 3.73
N HIS A 75 -14.59 -0.49 2.44
CA HIS A 75 -15.92 -0.71 1.88
C HIS A 75 -16.05 -2.07 1.18
N PRO A 76 -17.27 -2.64 1.14
CA PRO A 76 -17.64 -3.77 0.31
C PRO A 76 -17.46 -3.52 -1.19
N ASP A 77 -16.25 -3.62 -1.76
CA ASP A 77 -15.91 -3.56 -3.22
C ASP A 77 -14.46 -3.12 -3.46
N ASP A 78 -13.81 -2.54 -2.43
CA ASP A 78 -12.45 -2.03 -2.51
C ASP A 78 -11.46 -3.05 -3.10
N ASP A 79 -11.60 -4.33 -2.77
CA ASP A 79 -10.75 -5.42 -3.26
C ASP A 79 -10.96 -5.68 -4.76
N LEU A 80 -12.21 -5.59 -5.22
CA LEU A 80 -12.58 -5.73 -6.63
C LEU A 80 -12.03 -4.57 -7.47
N TYR A 81 -12.05 -3.34 -6.92
CA TYR A 81 -11.54 -2.15 -7.61
C TYR A 81 -10.02 -1.98 -7.54
N PHE A 82 -9.38 -2.26 -6.41
CA PHE A 82 -8.02 -1.79 -6.15
C PHE A 82 -6.99 -2.90 -5.96
N MET A 83 -7.40 -4.10 -5.55
CA MET A 83 -6.47 -5.20 -5.25
C MET A 83 -6.42 -6.26 -6.37
N ASN A 84 -7.43 -6.32 -7.24
CA ASN A 84 -7.33 -7.08 -8.48
C ASN A 84 -6.39 -6.40 -9.49
N PRO A 85 -5.61 -7.15 -10.29
CA PRO A 85 -5.69 -8.61 -10.49
C PRO A 85 -4.91 -9.46 -9.46
N ASP A 86 -4.20 -8.87 -8.51
CA ASP A 86 -3.34 -9.64 -7.58
C ASP A 86 -4.15 -10.64 -6.73
N THR A 87 -5.34 -10.23 -6.25
CA THR A 87 -6.27 -11.13 -5.52
C THR A 87 -6.66 -12.33 -6.37
N ARG A 88 -6.97 -12.10 -7.66
CA ARG A 88 -7.31 -13.17 -8.60
C ARG A 88 -6.14 -14.13 -8.81
N HIS A 89 -4.94 -13.60 -9.03
CA HIS A 89 -3.73 -14.44 -9.19
C HIS A 89 -3.42 -15.25 -7.93
N ALA A 90 -3.65 -14.71 -6.73
CA ALA A 90 -3.51 -15.47 -5.49
C ALA A 90 -4.50 -16.64 -5.43
N LEU A 91 -5.77 -16.42 -5.81
CA LEU A 91 -6.79 -17.47 -5.89
C LEU A 91 -6.44 -18.55 -6.91
N ASP A 92 -6.03 -18.15 -8.11
CA ASP A 92 -5.63 -19.07 -9.19
C ASP A 92 -4.40 -19.90 -8.78
N ALA A 93 -3.50 -19.35 -7.95
CA ALA A 93 -2.38 -20.05 -7.32
C ALA A 93 -2.79 -20.96 -6.13
N GLY A 94 -4.09 -21.07 -5.82
CA GLY A 94 -4.58 -21.90 -4.72
C GLY A 94 -4.45 -21.26 -3.33
N THR A 95 -4.18 -19.95 -3.24
CA THR A 95 -4.08 -19.24 -1.96
C THR A 95 -5.49 -18.95 -1.42
N PRO A 96 -5.85 -19.41 -0.21
CA PRO A 96 -7.04 -18.97 0.51
C PRO A 96 -7.12 -17.45 0.66
N VAL A 97 -8.33 -16.89 0.51
CA VAL A 97 -8.57 -15.45 0.63
C VAL A 97 -9.54 -15.15 1.77
N VAL A 98 -9.18 -14.17 2.61
CA VAL A 98 -10.03 -13.61 3.65
C VAL A 98 -10.17 -12.11 3.40
N CYS A 99 -11.39 -11.61 3.25
CA CYS A 99 -11.67 -10.18 3.10
C CYS A 99 -12.30 -9.66 4.38
N VAL A 100 -11.73 -8.62 4.99
CA VAL A 100 -12.24 -7.98 6.20
C VAL A 100 -12.75 -6.59 5.83
N TYR A 101 -14.07 -6.43 5.78
CA TYR A 101 -14.75 -5.17 5.50
C TYR A 101 -15.04 -4.43 6.81
N VAL A 102 -14.37 -3.29 7.01
CA VAL A 102 -14.44 -2.55 8.27
C VAL A 102 -15.74 -1.77 8.40
N THR A 103 -16.17 -1.06 7.35
CA THR A 103 -17.44 -0.33 7.38
C THR A 103 -18.58 -1.17 6.81
N ALA A 104 -19.82 -0.80 7.15
CA ALA A 104 -21.01 -1.42 6.56
C ALA A 104 -21.25 -1.00 5.10
N GLY A 105 -20.48 -0.04 4.58
CA GLY A 105 -20.60 0.41 3.19
C GLY A 105 -21.94 1.05 2.86
N GLU A 106 -22.68 1.54 3.85
CA GLU A 106 -24.08 1.91 3.70
C GLU A 106 -24.31 3.29 3.07
N ALA A 107 -23.25 4.11 2.95
CA ALA A 107 -23.27 5.45 2.34
C ALA A 107 -24.54 6.26 2.70
N ASP A 108 -25.35 6.62 1.71
CA ASP A 108 -26.63 7.33 1.87
C ASP A 108 -27.85 6.39 1.93
N GLY A 109 -27.64 5.07 1.89
CA GLY A 109 -28.66 4.03 1.94
C GLY A 109 -29.45 3.85 0.64
N ARG A 110 -29.07 4.49 -0.47
CA ARG A 110 -29.85 4.42 -1.72
C ARG A 110 -29.25 3.42 -2.72
N ASN A 111 -29.87 2.25 -2.81
CA ASN A 111 -29.58 1.27 -3.86
C ASN A 111 -30.39 1.57 -5.12
N LYS A 112 -29.77 2.15 -6.16
CA LYS A 112 -30.48 2.69 -7.33
C LYS A 112 -30.33 1.79 -8.54
N THR A 113 -31.44 1.30 -9.08
CA THR A 113 -31.47 0.71 -10.42
C THR A 113 -31.50 1.81 -11.50
N PRO A 114 -31.17 1.51 -12.77
CA PRO A 114 -31.26 2.48 -13.86
C PRO A 114 -32.66 3.09 -14.06
N THR A 115 -33.71 2.38 -13.63
CA THR A 115 -35.10 2.83 -13.74
C THR A 115 -35.58 3.66 -12.55
N ASP A 116 -34.83 3.69 -11.44
CA ASP A 116 -35.21 4.41 -10.24
C ASP A 116 -34.91 5.90 -10.36
N ARG A 117 -35.92 6.73 -10.07
CA ARG A 117 -35.74 8.19 -10.02
C ARG A 117 -35.07 8.64 -8.71
N ALA A 118 -35.53 8.11 -7.58
CA ALA A 118 -34.99 8.41 -6.25
C ALA A 118 -35.53 7.40 -5.21
N PRO A 119 -34.89 6.23 -5.02
CA PRO A 119 -35.34 5.28 -4.02
C PRO A 119 -35.16 5.85 -2.60
N ALA A 120 -36.03 5.43 -1.68
CA ALA A 120 -35.93 5.80 -0.29
C ALA A 120 -34.61 5.26 0.31
N PRO A 121 -33.93 6.01 1.18
CA PRO A 121 -32.71 5.53 1.81
C PRO A 121 -33.02 4.44 2.85
N ASP A 122 -32.39 3.28 2.71
CA ASP A 122 -32.35 2.22 3.70
C ASP A 122 -30.93 1.68 3.82
N LYS A 123 -30.23 2.15 4.86
CA LYS A 123 -28.83 1.79 5.12
C LYS A 123 -28.66 0.31 5.41
N ALA A 124 -29.56 -0.28 6.20
CA ALA A 124 -29.45 -1.68 6.63
C ALA A 124 -29.73 -2.63 5.46
N ALA A 125 -30.72 -2.32 4.63
CA ALA A 125 -30.99 -3.08 3.41
C ALA A 125 -29.86 -2.92 2.39
N TYR A 126 -29.39 -1.69 2.16
CA TYR A 126 -28.32 -1.47 1.19
C TYR A 126 -27.04 -2.21 1.56
N SER A 127 -26.61 -2.15 2.83
CA SER A 127 -25.47 -2.94 3.32
C SER A 127 -25.65 -4.45 3.09
N SER A 128 -26.85 -4.99 3.38
CA SER A 128 -27.18 -6.40 3.11
C SER A 128 -27.09 -6.77 1.63
N ALA A 129 -27.56 -5.90 0.74
CA ALA A 129 -27.46 -6.10 -0.71
C ALA A 129 -25.99 -6.12 -1.18
N ARG A 130 -25.13 -5.26 -0.62
CA ARG A 130 -23.68 -5.26 -0.91
C ARG A 130 -22.99 -6.56 -0.44
N HIS A 131 -23.36 -7.10 0.73
CA HIS A 131 -22.86 -8.40 1.19
C HIS A 131 -23.24 -9.52 0.21
N GLN A 132 -24.49 -9.51 -0.27
CA GLN A 132 -24.97 -10.43 -1.29
C GLN A 132 -24.17 -10.31 -2.60
N GLY A 133 -23.89 -9.08 -3.04
CA GLY A 133 -23.05 -8.82 -4.21
C GLY A 133 -21.65 -9.44 -4.10
N LEU A 134 -20.99 -9.30 -2.94
CA LEU A 134 -19.66 -9.88 -2.72
C LEU A 134 -19.66 -11.41 -2.81
N ARG A 135 -20.66 -12.06 -2.21
CA ARG A 135 -20.84 -13.53 -2.30
C ARG A 135 -20.92 -14.00 -3.76
N GLN A 136 -21.59 -13.24 -4.61
CA GLN A 136 -21.72 -13.56 -6.04
C GLN A 136 -20.41 -13.34 -6.81
N ALA A 137 -19.72 -12.23 -6.54
CA ALA A 137 -18.44 -11.92 -7.16
C ALA A 137 -17.40 -13.00 -6.87
N TYR A 138 -17.29 -13.44 -5.61
CA TYR A 138 -16.34 -14.48 -5.23
C TYR A 138 -16.77 -15.89 -5.66
N ALA A 139 -18.07 -16.19 -5.73
CA ALA A 139 -18.53 -17.43 -6.35
C ALA A 139 -18.11 -17.50 -7.83
N ALA A 140 -18.28 -16.40 -8.58
CA ALA A 140 -17.84 -16.33 -9.98
C ALA A 140 -16.32 -16.47 -10.13
N GLN A 141 -15.53 -15.87 -9.23
CA GLN A 141 -14.06 -16.03 -9.23
C GLN A 141 -13.62 -17.48 -9.01
N LEU A 142 -14.36 -18.25 -8.23
CA LEU A 142 -14.15 -19.69 -8.03
C LEU A 142 -14.72 -20.56 -9.16
N GLY A 143 -15.26 -19.96 -10.23
CA GLY A 143 -15.86 -20.68 -11.35
C GLY A 143 -17.21 -21.32 -11.04
N LEU A 144 -17.91 -20.82 -10.01
CA LEU A 144 -19.20 -21.32 -9.56
C LEU A 144 -20.36 -20.44 -10.06
N PRO A 145 -21.60 -20.98 -10.09
CA PRO A 145 -22.80 -20.17 -10.33
C PRO A 145 -22.89 -18.99 -9.35
N VAL A 146 -23.32 -17.82 -9.81
CA VAL A 146 -23.33 -16.59 -8.98
C VAL A 146 -24.19 -16.70 -7.71
N PHE A 147 -25.29 -17.46 -7.74
CA PHE A 147 -26.13 -17.70 -6.55
C PHE A 147 -25.76 -18.99 -5.81
N THR A 148 -24.49 -19.39 -5.85
CA THR A 148 -24.01 -20.50 -5.02
C THR A 148 -24.25 -20.18 -3.55
N ARG A 149 -24.73 -21.16 -2.78
CA ARG A 149 -25.03 -21.01 -1.36
C ARG A 149 -23.74 -20.87 -0.55
N TRP A 150 -23.68 -19.83 0.29
CA TRP A 150 -22.61 -19.61 1.26
C TRP A 150 -23.03 -20.09 2.66
N THR A 151 -22.05 -20.35 3.51
CA THR A 151 -22.29 -20.54 4.95
C THR A 151 -22.06 -19.21 5.67
N THR A 152 -23.13 -18.61 6.17
CA THR A 152 -23.11 -17.34 6.92
C THR A 152 -23.29 -17.60 8.40
N ARG A 153 -22.40 -17.05 9.23
CA ARG A 153 -22.45 -17.22 10.70
C ARG A 153 -21.87 -16.02 11.42
N ALA A 154 -22.26 -15.83 12.68
CA ALA A 154 -21.58 -14.90 13.57
C ALA A 154 -20.39 -15.59 14.26
N VAL A 155 -19.23 -14.95 14.27
CA VAL A 155 -18.01 -15.43 14.93
C VAL A 155 -17.68 -14.53 16.10
N GLN A 156 -17.51 -15.12 17.28
CA GLN A 156 -17.03 -14.42 18.47
C GLN A 156 -15.52 -14.18 18.37
N LEU A 157 -15.11 -12.94 18.63
CA LEU A 157 -13.73 -12.50 18.78
C LEU A 157 -13.43 -12.18 20.25
N PRO A 158 -12.14 -12.11 20.65
CA PRO A 158 -11.73 -11.58 21.95
C PRO A 158 -12.34 -10.20 22.24
N GLY A 159 -12.53 -9.89 23.52
CA GLY A 159 -13.11 -8.60 23.93
C GLY A 159 -14.64 -8.49 23.79
N GLY A 160 -15.33 -9.60 23.48
CA GLY A 160 -16.79 -9.63 23.41
C GLY A 160 -17.39 -9.26 22.04
N PHE A 161 -16.55 -8.90 21.06
CA PHE A 161 -17.00 -8.56 19.72
C PHE A 161 -17.45 -9.78 18.90
N ARG A 162 -18.47 -9.60 18.06
CA ARG A 162 -18.97 -10.58 17.09
C ARG A 162 -18.88 -10.00 15.68
N VAL A 163 -18.49 -10.83 14.72
CA VAL A 163 -18.40 -10.44 13.31
C VAL A 163 -19.22 -11.40 12.45
N GLU A 164 -19.81 -10.92 11.37
CA GLU A 164 -20.44 -11.79 10.37
C GLU A 164 -19.36 -12.38 9.47
N VAL A 165 -19.42 -13.69 9.22
CA VAL A 165 -18.51 -14.39 8.33
C VAL A 165 -19.33 -15.20 7.32
N ASP A 166 -19.20 -14.86 6.05
CA ASP A 166 -19.62 -15.68 4.92
C ASP A 166 -18.45 -16.55 4.47
N SER A 167 -18.65 -17.86 4.32
CA SER A 167 -17.60 -18.78 3.85
C SER A 167 -18.07 -19.64 2.67
N LEU A 168 -17.16 -19.82 1.71
CA LEU A 168 -17.33 -20.69 0.54
C LEU A 168 -16.04 -21.46 0.28
N GLN A 169 -16.16 -22.76 0.05
CA GLN A 169 -15.06 -23.63 -0.33
C GLN A 169 -15.40 -24.39 -1.60
N HIS A 170 -14.42 -24.51 -2.50
CA HIS A 170 -14.58 -25.24 -3.75
C HIS A 170 -13.24 -25.81 -4.23
N ARG A 171 -13.15 -27.13 -4.43
CA ARG A 171 -11.96 -27.81 -5.00
C ARG A 171 -10.63 -27.40 -4.34
N GLY A 172 -10.61 -27.26 -3.01
CA GLY A 172 -9.41 -26.86 -2.26
C GLY A 172 -9.15 -25.35 -2.21
N HIS A 173 -9.92 -24.53 -2.92
CA HIS A 173 -9.95 -23.08 -2.76
C HIS A 173 -10.95 -22.69 -1.67
N SER A 174 -10.65 -21.64 -0.92
CA SER A 174 -11.54 -21.12 0.12
C SER A 174 -11.54 -19.59 0.15
N VAL A 175 -12.73 -19.02 0.29
CA VAL A 175 -12.93 -17.59 0.50
C VAL A 175 -13.76 -17.38 1.77
N GLU A 176 -13.32 -16.45 2.62
CA GLU A 176 -14.12 -15.92 3.73
C GLU A 176 -14.30 -14.40 3.58
N LEU A 177 -15.54 -13.94 3.76
CA LEU A 177 -15.89 -12.51 3.81
C LEU A 177 -16.30 -12.19 5.26
N VAL A 178 -15.54 -11.33 5.92
CA VAL A 178 -15.70 -10.94 7.32
C VAL A 178 -16.20 -9.50 7.35
N HIS A 179 -17.41 -9.28 7.90
CA HIS A 179 -18.03 -7.97 7.95
C HIS A 179 -18.07 -7.45 9.40
N LEU A 180 -17.36 -6.34 9.66
CA LEU A 180 -17.38 -5.66 10.97
C LEU A 180 -18.55 -4.69 11.10
N ASN A 181 -19.00 -4.13 9.96
CA ASN A 181 -20.17 -3.27 9.84
C ASN A 181 -20.12 -1.97 10.65
N LEU A 182 -18.96 -1.35 10.88
CA LEU A 182 -18.91 -0.02 11.52
C LEU A 182 -19.66 1.00 10.63
N GLY A 183 -20.44 1.89 11.25
CA GLY A 183 -21.18 2.91 10.48
C GLY A 183 -20.21 3.85 9.74
N MET A 184 -20.51 4.15 8.48
CA MET A 184 -19.73 5.10 7.70
C MET A 184 -19.86 6.53 8.22
N HIS A 185 -20.90 6.83 9.02
CA HIS A 185 -21.12 8.15 9.60
C HIS A 185 -21.43 8.08 11.10
N THR A 186 -20.97 9.06 11.86
CA THR A 186 -21.40 9.31 13.25
C THR A 186 -22.85 9.83 13.27
N PRO A 187 -23.54 9.82 14.42
CA PRO A 187 -24.88 10.41 14.54
C PRO A 187 -24.94 11.89 14.13
N GLU A 188 -23.84 12.62 14.31
CA GLU A 188 -23.67 14.04 13.94
C GLU A 188 -23.36 14.24 12.44
N GLY A 189 -23.21 13.15 11.67
CA GLY A 189 -22.99 13.18 10.23
C GLY A 189 -21.53 13.30 9.80
N HIS A 190 -20.56 13.19 10.71
CA HIS A 190 -19.14 13.11 10.36
C HIS A 190 -18.79 11.71 9.82
N MET A 191 -17.75 11.59 8.99
CA MET A 191 -17.27 10.27 8.56
C MET A 191 -16.76 9.48 9.76
N GLY A 192 -17.26 8.25 9.93
CA GLY A 192 -17.15 7.45 11.14
C GLY A 192 -15.71 7.03 11.45
N VAL A 193 -15.13 6.14 10.63
CA VAL A 193 -13.79 5.59 10.89
C VAL A 193 -12.67 6.65 10.90
N PRO A 194 -12.70 7.70 10.05
CA PRO A 194 -11.77 8.81 10.12
C PRO A 194 -11.86 9.61 11.42
N ALA A 195 -13.06 9.82 11.95
CA ALA A 195 -13.24 10.45 13.25
C ALA A 195 -12.74 9.51 14.37
N LEU A 196 -13.09 8.21 14.32
CA LEU A 196 -12.62 7.19 15.26
C LEU A 196 -11.09 7.11 15.34
N TRP A 197 -10.41 7.30 14.22
CA TRP A 197 -8.95 7.33 14.15
C TRP A 197 -8.35 8.57 14.82
N ARG A 198 -8.90 9.75 14.53
CA ARG A 198 -8.34 11.06 14.92
C ARG A 198 -8.73 11.49 16.32
N GLU A 199 -9.91 11.11 16.80
CA GLU A 199 -10.53 11.66 18.00
C GLU A 199 -10.46 10.65 19.16
N PRO A 200 -9.56 10.86 20.14
CA PRO A 200 -9.51 10.00 21.31
C PRO A 200 -10.86 10.02 22.06
N GLY A 201 -11.36 8.84 22.42
CA GLY A 201 -12.62 8.70 23.16
C GLY A 201 -13.88 8.67 22.30
N LEU A 202 -13.77 8.85 20.97
CA LEU A 202 -14.90 8.64 20.07
C LEU A 202 -15.35 7.17 20.11
N LEU A 203 -16.67 6.98 20.16
CA LEU A 203 -17.32 5.68 20.11
C LEU A 203 -18.11 5.56 18.81
N LEU A 204 -17.76 4.61 17.96
CA LEU A 204 -18.44 4.35 16.70
C LEU A 204 -19.29 3.09 16.79
N ARG A 205 -20.56 3.20 16.41
CA ARG A 205 -21.53 2.11 16.44
C ARG A 205 -21.52 1.33 15.13
N THR A 206 -21.77 0.04 15.18
CA THR A 206 -22.05 -0.76 13.99
C THR A 206 -23.46 -0.53 13.48
N LEU A 207 -23.64 -0.64 12.17
CA LEU A 207 -24.94 -0.91 11.55
C LEU A 207 -25.28 -2.40 11.73
N VAL A 208 -26.56 -2.74 11.78
CA VAL A 208 -27.03 -4.13 11.69
C VAL A 208 -27.66 -4.32 10.31
N PRO A 209 -26.94 -4.92 9.33
CA PRO A 209 -27.52 -5.21 8.03
C PRO A 209 -28.71 -6.16 8.13
N VAL A 210 -29.67 -6.03 7.22
CA VAL A 210 -30.84 -6.93 7.17
C VAL A 210 -30.36 -8.37 6.96
N GLY A 211 -30.79 -9.29 7.83
CA GLY A 211 -30.43 -10.71 7.77
C GLY A 211 -29.08 -11.08 8.40
N SER A 212 -28.35 -10.11 8.99
CA SER A 212 -27.07 -10.39 9.66
C SER A 212 -27.23 -11.31 10.89
N PRO A 213 -26.40 -12.36 11.06
CA PRO A 213 -26.45 -13.25 12.23
C PRO A 213 -25.90 -12.63 13.52
N VAL A 214 -25.26 -11.45 13.45
CA VAL A 214 -24.81 -10.73 14.65
C VAL A 214 -26.01 -10.16 15.41
N GLY A 215 -27.00 -9.62 14.69
CA GLY A 215 -28.33 -9.23 15.21
C GLY A 215 -28.34 -8.11 16.25
N ALA A 216 -27.20 -7.54 16.61
CA ALA A 216 -27.08 -6.51 17.64
C ALA A 216 -26.03 -5.45 17.27
N VAL A 217 -26.28 -4.22 17.68
CA VAL A 217 -25.33 -3.12 17.55
C VAL A 217 -24.16 -3.32 18.52
N GLN A 218 -22.95 -3.06 18.03
CA GLN A 218 -21.72 -3.06 18.82
C GLN A 218 -21.08 -1.68 18.76
N THR A 219 -20.24 -1.36 19.74
CA THR A 219 -19.57 -0.06 19.85
C THR A 219 -18.07 -0.26 19.89
N TYR A 220 -17.37 0.46 19.03
CA TYR A 220 -15.92 0.44 18.90
C TYR A 220 -15.35 1.78 19.33
N ASP A 221 -14.27 1.73 20.08
CA ASP A 221 -13.31 2.83 20.17
C ASP A 221 -12.09 2.52 19.27
N ARG A 222 -11.13 3.44 19.23
CA ARG A 222 -9.89 3.26 18.47
C ARG A 222 -9.11 2.02 18.91
N ALA A 223 -9.01 1.76 20.22
CA ALA A 223 -8.18 0.68 20.75
C ALA A 223 -8.77 -0.70 20.42
N SER A 224 -10.08 -0.86 20.62
CA SER A 224 -10.83 -2.08 20.35
C SER A 224 -10.85 -2.43 18.87
N LEU A 225 -10.96 -1.45 17.95
CA LEU A 225 -10.83 -1.76 16.52
C LEU A 225 -9.44 -2.30 16.16
N VAL A 226 -8.37 -1.72 16.72
CA VAL A 226 -7.02 -2.27 16.55
C VAL A 226 -6.92 -3.69 17.13
N ASP A 227 -7.47 -3.93 18.32
CA ASP A 227 -7.43 -5.26 18.94
C ASP A 227 -8.26 -6.30 18.19
N VAL A 228 -9.39 -5.92 17.58
CA VAL A 228 -10.18 -6.79 16.70
C VAL A 228 -9.40 -7.17 15.45
N LEU A 229 -8.72 -6.21 14.80
CA LEU A 229 -7.86 -6.51 13.65
C LEU A 229 -6.67 -7.42 14.03
N VAL A 230 -6.05 -7.20 15.20
CA VAL A 230 -5.00 -8.09 15.72
C VAL A 230 -5.56 -9.49 15.97
N ALA A 231 -6.75 -9.62 16.57
CA ALA A 231 -7.37 -10.92 16.80
C ALA A 231 -7.66 -11.66 15.48
N LEU A 232 -8.03 -10.94 14.42
CA LEU A 232 -8.20 -11.53 13.09
C LEU A 232 -6.86 -12.00 12.51
N PHE A 233 -5.78 -11.22 12.65
CA PHE A 233 -4.43 -11.66 12.25
C PHE A 233 -3.95 -12.88 13.04
N GLU A 234 -4.20 -12.93 14.35
CA GLU A 234 -3.89 -14.09 15.20
C GLU A 234 -4.72 -15.32 14.83
N ARG A 235 -6.00 -15.13 14.48
CA ARG A 235 -6.92 -16.20 14.07
C ARG A 235 -6.53 -16.80 12.72
N TYR A 236 -6.33 -15.97 11.71
CA TYR A 236 -6.09 -16.42 10.33
C TYR A 236 -4.62 -16.66 10.02
N ARG A 237 -3.69 -16.05 10.77
CA ARG A 237 -2.24 -16.12 10.56
C ARG A 237 -1.85 -15.89 9.08
N PRO A 238 -2.26 -14.75 8.48
CA PRO A 238 -1.99 -14.49 7.08
C PRO A 238 -0.50 -14.45 6.77
N THR A 239 -0.15 -14.85 5.56
CA THR A 239 1.20 -14.73 4.99
C THR A 239 1.31 -13.56 4.03
N LEU A 240 0.17 -13.08 3.53
CA LEU A 240 0.07 -11.88 2.73
C LEU A 240 -1.06 -11.03 3.29
N VAL A 241 -0.78 -9.77 3.59
CA VAL A 241 -1.79 -8.80 4.04
C VAL A 241 -1.91 -7.67 3.05
N HIS A 242 -3.11 -7.48 2.49
CA HIS A 242 -3.41 -6.33 1.64
C HIS A 242 -4.20 -5.26 2.41
N THR A 243 -3.94 -4.00 2.11
CA THR A 243 -4.69 -2.83 2.61
C THR A 243 -4.63 -1.69 1.59
N LEU A 244 -5.40 -0.62 1.79
CA LEU A 244 -5.28 0.62 1.02
C LEU A 244 -4.16 1.55 1.57
N ASP A 245 -4.05 2.75 1.02
CA ASP A 245 -2.97 3.70 1.27
C ASP A 245 -3.16 4.47 2.59
N PRO A 246 -2.27 4.29 3.60
CA PRO A 246 -2.31 5.11 4.82
C PRO A 246 -1.89 6.56 4.57
N ASP A 247 -1.21 6.87 3.46
CA ASP A 247 -0.50 8.13 3.21
C ASP A 247 -0.86 8.77 1.86
N PRO A 248 -2.14 8.89 1.47
CA PRO A 248 -2.56 9.29 0.12
C PRO A 248 -1.91 10.60 -0.34
N ASP A 249 -1.58 10.66 -1.63
CA ASP A 249 -0.88 11.80 -2.22
C ASP A 249 -1.72 13.08 -2.13
N ILE A 250 -1.04 14.22 -1.99
CA ILE A 250 -1.65 15.54 -2.05
C ILE A 250 -2.33 15.71 -3.42
N GLN A 251 -3.60 16.08 -3.37
CA GLN A 251 -4.45 16.35 -4.53
C GLN A 251 -5.39 17.49 -4.16
N HIS A 252 -5.02 18.70 -4.58
CA HIS A 252 -5.88 19.86 -4.40
C HIS A 252 -6.98 19.87 -5.46
N SER A 253 -8.20 20.13 -5.00
CA SER A 253 -9.38 20.32 -5.84
C SER A 253 -10.40 21.18 -5.10
N ASP A 254 -11.26 21.86 -5.85
CA ASP A 254 -12.38 22.57 -5.26
C ASP A 254 -13.37 21.60 -4.60
N ARG A 255 -14.24 22.11 -3.72
CA ARG A 255 -15.18 21.29 -2.96
C ARG A 255 -16.10 20.45 -3.85
N LEU A 256 -16.58 20.98 -4.98
CA LEU A 256 -17.52 20.27 -5.86
C LEU A 256 -16.83 19.14 -6.61
N THR A 257 -15.64 19.41 -7.16
CA THR A 257 -14.79 18.40 -7.78
C THR A 257 -14.49 17.27 -6.82
N ARG A 258 -14.07 17.61 -5.60
CA ARG A 258 -13.79 16.62 -4.56
C ARG A 258 -15.00 15.74 -4.22
N ILE A 259 -16.18 16.33 -4.01
CA ILE A 259 -17.41 15.57 -3.72
C ILE A 259 -17.74 14.63 -4.88
N ARG A 260 -17.65 15.14 -6.11
CA ARG A 260 -17.90 14.36 -7.32
C ARG A 260 -16.95 13.18 -7.42
N ASP A 261 -15.68 13.39 -7.10
CA ASP A 261 -14.63 12.39 -7.23
C ASP A 261 -14.53 11.49 -5.97
N SER A 262 -15.34 11.78 -4.93
CA SER A 262 -15.43 11.08 -3.65
C SER A 262 -14.14 11.16 -2.81
N GLU A 263 -13.36 12.23 -2.98
CA GLU A 263 -12.07 12.37 -2.32
C GLU A 263 -12.20 13.12 -0.99
N GLN A 264 -11.21 12.93 -0.11
CA GLN A 264 -11.09 13.72 1.11
C GLN A 264 -10.38 15.06 0.85
N PRO A 265 -10.56 16.07 1.73
CA PRO A 265 -9.94 17.38 1.52
C PRO A 265 -8.42 17.31 1.35
N GLY A 266 -7.93 17.71 0.18
CA GLY A 266 -6.51 17.86 -0.11
C GLY A 266 -5.77 16.59 -0.51
N TYR A 267 -6.43 15.42 -0.59
CA TYR A 267 -5.77 14.15 -0.87
C TYR A 267 -6.53 13.29 -1.90
N SER A 268 -5.78 12.49 -2.63
CA SER A 268 -6.23 11.66 -3.77
C SER A 268 -7.01 10.39 -3.39
N ASP A 269 -7.63 10.34 -2.21
CA ASP A 269 -8.34 9.13 -1.77
C ASP A 269 -9.53 9.41 -0.85
N HIS A 270 -10.39 8.42 -0.63
CA HIS A 270 -11.48 8.50 0.34
C HIS A 270 -10.92 8.49 1.77
N ALA A 271 -11.54 9.23 2.69
CA ALA A 271 -11.04 9.32 4.06
C ALA A 271 -11.13 7.98 4.82
N ASP A 272 -12.18 7.19 4.57
CA ASP A 272 -12.33 5.85 5.17
C ASP A 272 -11.21 4.91 4.72
N HIS A 273 -10.76 4.99 3.45
CA HIS A 273 -9.64 4.19 2.94
C HIS A 273 -8.37 4.47 3.75
N THR A 274 -8.05 5.75 3.91
CA THR A 274 -6.88 6.19 4.68
C THR A 274 -6.96 5.77 6.14
N ALA A 275 -8.12 5.97 6.78
CA ALA A 275 -8.29 5.63 8.19
C ALA A 275 -8.18 4.12 8.43
N VAL A 276 -8.82 3.30 7.60
CA VAL A 276 -8.74 1.84 7.68
C VAL A 276 -7.33 1.33 7.39
N ALA A 277 -6.62 1.94 6.44
CA ALA A 277 -5.22 1.62 6.20
C ALA A 277 -4.35 1.94 7.42
N CYS A 278 -4.56 3.08 8.08
CA CYS A 278 -3.87 3.41 9.33
C CYS A 278 -4.19 2.43 10.47
N PHE A 279 -5.44 2.01 10.63
CA PHE A 279 -5.83 0.95 11.58
C PHE A 279 -5.16 -0.38 11.25
N SER A 280 -5.05 -0.73 9.97
CA SER A 280 -4.39 -1.96 9.50
C SER A 280 -2.91 -1.95 9.85
N TRP A 281 -2.20 -0.86 9.55
CA TRP A 281 -0.78 -0.71 9.90
C TRP A 281 -0.56 -0.72 11.42
N ALA A 282 -1.41 -0.05 12.19
CA ALA A 282 -1.37 -0.09 13.64
C ALA A 282 -1.53 -1.52 14.20
N ALA A 283 -2.47 -2.29 13.65
CA ALA A 283 -2.70 -3.68 14.03
C ALA A 283 -1.53 -4.59 13.63
N LEU A 284 -0.96 -4.43 12.42
CA LEU A 284 0.21 -5.20 11.98
C LEU A 284 1.44 -4.93 12.85
N ILE A 285 1.66 -3.66 13.23
CA ILE A 285 2.73 -3.27 14.15
C ILE A 285 2.51 -3.91 15.52
N ARG A 286 1.30 -3.81 16.08
CA ARG A 286 0.96 -4.41 17.37
C ARG A 286 1.11 -5.94 17.35
N TRP A 287 0.66 -6.60 16.28
CA TRP A 287 0.79 -8.04 16.12
C TRP A 287 2.25 -8.48 16.02
N THR A 288 3.06 -7.75 15.23
CA THR A 288 4.51 -7.96 15.13
C THR A 288 5.21 -7.79 16.47
N GLN A 289 4.88 -6.75 17.23
CA GLN A 289 5.47 -6.50 18.55
C GLN A 289 5.10 -7.56 19.60
N ARG A 290 3.93 -8.19 19.47
CA ARG A 290 3.47 -9.29 20.35
C ARG A 290 4.04 -10.64 19.96
N ALA A 291 4.70 -10.77 18.80
CA ALA A 291 5.27 -12.03 18.35
C ALA A 291 6.37 -12.51 19.31
N LYS A 292 6.23 -13.75 19.81
CA LYS A 292 7.19 -14.35 20.74
C LYS A 292 8.50 -14.81 20.07
N GLY A 293 8.52 -14.93 18.74
CA GLY A 293 9.66 -15.43 17.95
C GLY A 293 10.44 -14.32 17.24
N GLY A 294 11.10 -14.68 16.13
CA GLY A 294 11.53 -13.68 15.15
C GLY A 294 10.32 -13.06 14.42
N PRO A 295 10.55 -12.25 13.36
CA PRO A 295 9.48 -11.63 12.59
C PRO A 295 8.40 -12.64 12.16
N PRO A 296 7.10 -12.32 12.28
CA PRO A 296 6.04 -13.13 11.70
C PRO A 296 6.21 -13.32 10.19
N ALA A 297 5.74 -14.45 9.67
CA ALA A 297 5.91 -14.89 8.29
C ALA A 297 4.95 -14.21 7.30
N PHE A 298 4.81 -12.89 7.36
CA PHE A 298 3.93 -12.16 6.44
C PHE A 298 4.63 -11.05 5.66
N ALA A 299 4.20 -10.87 4.42
CA ALA A 299 4.43 -9.68 3.62
C ALA A 299 3.18 -8.78 3.63
N ALA A 300 3.37 -7.47 3.53
CA ALA A 300 2.27 -6.52 3.42
C ALA A 300 2.30 -5.83 2.06
N THR A 301 1.14 -5.56 1.48
CA THR A 301 0.97 -4.74 0.28
C THR A 301 -0.07 -3.67 0.54
N ALA A 302 0.27 -2.42 0.23
CA ALA A 302 -0.66 -1.29 0.27
C ALA A 302 -0.94 -0.80 -1.15
N PHE A 303 -2.23 -0.61 -1.47
CA PHE A 303 -2.70 -0.17 -2.78
C PHE A 303 -3.20 1.27 -2.72
N ARG A 304 -3.05 2.01 -3.82
CA ARG A 304 -3.61 3.35 -3.96
C ARG A 304 -5.03 3.26 -4.53
N GLY A 305 -6.00 3.86 -3.83
CA GLY A 305 -7.41 3.83 -4.18
C GLY A 305 -7.77 4.81 -5.29
N TYR A 306 -8.41 5.93 -4.96
CA TYR A 306 -8.87 6.91 -5.96
C TYR A 306 -7.75 7.65 -6.69
N TYR A 307 -6.51 7.51 -6.23
CA TYR A 307 -5.28 7.84 -6.97
C TYR A 307 -5.33 7.37 -8.43
N ASN A 308 -5.93 6.21 -8.67
CA ASN A 308 -6.10 5.62 -9.99
C ASN A 308 -6.85 6.55 -10.96
N ASN A 309 -7.66 7.50 -10.48
CA ASN A 309 -8.31 8.52 -11.31
C ASN A 309 -7.31 9.49 -11.94
N HIS A 310 -6.22 9.79 -11.23
CA HIS A 310 -5.32 10.90 -11.56
C HIS A 310 -4.15 10.50 -12.43
N TRP A 311 -3.67 9.27 -12.32
CA TRP A 311 -2.47 8.81 -13.03
C TRP A 311 -2.80 7.99 -14.28
N PRO A 312 -1.85 7.87 -15.23
CA PRO A 312 -2.06 7.08 -16.43
C PRO A 312 -2.50 5.65 -16.10
N LYS A 313 -3.40 5.09 -16.89
CA LYS A 313 -4.00 3.79 -16.61
C LYS A 313 -2.99 2.68 -16.91
N ASN A 314 -2.71 1.79 -15.97
CA ASN A 314 -1.65 0.79 -16.11
C ASN A 314 -2.11 -0.63 -16.45
N LEU A 315 -3.42 -0.82 -16.66
CA LEU A 315 -3.96 -2.12 -17.07
C LEU A 315 -4.29 -2.15 -18.58
N PRO A 316 -3.70 -3.07 -19.36
CA PRO A 316 -4.07 -3.26 -20.76
C PRO A 316 -5.48 -3.87 -20.89
N PRO A 317 -6.13 -3.79 -22.08
CA PRO A 317 -7.53 -4.16 -22.26
C PRO A 317 -7.90 -5.57 -21.78
N ARG A 318 -7.01 -6.56 -21.99
CA ARG A 318 -7.24 -7.94 -21.53
C ARG A 318 -7.35 -8.02 -20.00
N VAL A 319 -6.33 -7.50 -19.30
CA VAL A 319 -6.28 -7.50 -17.82
C VAL A 319 -7.43 -6.66 -17.24
N LEU A 320 -7.72 -5.51 -17.86
CA LEU A 320 -8.86 -4.68 -17.47
C LEU A 320 -10.19 -5.41 -17.61
N LYS A 321 -10.41 -6.13 -18.73
CA LYS A 321 -11.64 -6.90 -18.95
C LYS A 321 -11.83 -7.97 -17.88
N GLU A 322 -10.76 -8.71 -17.55
CA GLU A 322 -10.79 -9.76 -16.53
C GLU A 322 -11.05 -9.20 -15.12
N LYS A 323 -10.44 -8.06 -14.80
CA LYS A 323 -10.69 -7.33 -13.54
C LYS A 323 -12.13 -6.80 -13.46
N ALA A 324 -12.60 -6.11 -14.49
CA ALA A 324 -13.94 -5.53 -14.52
C ALA A 324 -15.05 -6.59 -14.49
N ALA A 325 -14.79 -7.77 -15.05
CA ALA A 325 -15.72 -8.90 -15.00
C ALA A 325 -16.06 -9.33 -13.56
N GLN A 326 -15.20 -9.06 -12.57
CA GLN A 326 -15.46 -9.39 -11.16
C GLN A 326 -16.42 -8.42 -10.47
N LEU A 327 -16.55 -7.19 -10.98
CA LEU A 327 -17.48 -6.18 -10.46
C LEU A 327 -18.92 -6.38 -10.98
N VAL A 328 -19.09 -7.05 -12.12
CA VAL A 328 -20.42 -7.24 -12.71
C VAL A 328 -21.33 -8.09 -11.81
N PRO A 329 -20.92 -9.26 -11.27
CA PRO A 329 -21.74 -10.01 -10.31
C PRO A 329 -21.93 -9.29 -8.97
N TYR A 330 -21.01 -8.41 -8.59
CA TYR A 330 -21.14 -7.60 -7.40
C TYR A 330 -22.25 -6.55 -7.54
N GLY A 331 -22.28 -5.85 -8.67
CA GLY A 331 -23.31 -4.85 -8.93
C GLY A 331 -24.69 -5.43 -9.24
N ALA A 332 -24.73 -6.70 -9.66
CA ALA A 332 -25.93 -7.44 -10.05
C ALA A 332 -26.76 -6.78 -11.17
N ALA A 333 -27.71 -7.52 -11.73
CA ALA A 333 -28.75 -6.91 -12.57
C ALA A 333 -30.03 -6.70 -11.75
N PRO A 334 -30.80 -5.63 -12.00
CA PRO A 334 -32.02 -5.32 -11.24
C PRO A 334 -33.09 -6.42 -11.26
N ASP A 335 -33.11 -7.26 -12.29
CA ASP A 335 -34.06 -8.36 -12.50
C ASP A 335 -33.60 -9.69 -11.87
N TRP A 336 -32.42 -9.72 -11.24
CA TRP A 336 -31.91 -10.91 -10.57
C TRP A 336 -32.75 -11.27 -9.33
N SER A 337 -32.95 -12.57 -9.12
CA SER A 337 -33.61 -13.11 -7.93
C SER A 337 -32.66 -14.02 -7.16
N CYS A 338 -32.00 -13.46 -6.16
CA CYS A 338 -30.98 -14.11 -5.33
C CYS A 338 -31.50 -14.55 -3.95
N GLY A 339 -32.78 -14.30 -3.64
CA GLY A 339 -33.38 -14.61 -2.34
C GLY A 339 -33.05 -13.64 -1.20
N ASN A 340 -32.27 -12.56 -1.45
CA ASN A 340 -32.12 -11.47 -0.49
C ASN A 340 -33.22 -10.41 -0.72
N PRO A 341 -34.12 -10.17 0.24
CA PRO A 341 -35.20 -9.18 0.09
C PRO A 341 -34.69 -7.74 -0.06
N SER A 342 -33.44 -7.47 0.33
CA SER A 342 -32.81 -6.15 0.21
C SER A 342 -32.20 -5.88 -1.18
N GLY A 343 -32.22 -6.87 -2.08
CA GLY A 343 -31.63 -6.79 -3.41
C GLY A 343 -30.37 -7.64 -3.57
N CYS A 344 -29.94 -7.82 -4.82
CA CYS A 344 -28.90 -8.78 -5.17
C CYS A 344 -27.50 -8.17 -5.30
N GLY A 345 -27.32 -6.89 -5.07
CA GLY A 345 -26.01 -6.26 -5.21
C GLY A 345 -26.09 -4.75 -5.06
N ASP A 346 -24.97 -4.10 -5.36
CA ASP A 346 -24.93 -2.64 -5.51
C ASP A 346 -25.29 -2.23 -6.94
N TYR A 347 -26.56 -1.92 -7.16
CA TYR A 347 -27.04 -1.52 -8.49
C TYR A 347 -26.39 -0.22 -9.00
N ASN A 348 -25.73 0.55 -8.13
CA ASN A 348 -24.94 1.71 -8.53
C ASN A 348 -23.62 1.34 -9.24
N VAL A 349 -23.24 0.06 -9.31
CA VAL A 349 -22.03 -0.39 -10.02
C VAL A 349 -22.26 -1.58 -10.96
N GLY A 350 -23.52 -2.01 -11.17
CA GLY A 350 -23.87 -3.10 -12.09
C GLY A 350 -23.72 -2.76 -13.58
N GLY A 351 -23.90 -3.77 -14.42
CA GLY A 351 -23.85 -3.63 -15.88
C GLY A 351 -22.47 -3.25 -16.42
N ASP A 352 -22.41 -2.31 -17.37
CA ASP A 352 -21.16 -1.82 -17.97
C ASP A 352 -20.51 -0.67 -17.17
N ARG A 353 -21.14 -0.26 -16.07
CA ARG A 353 -20.74 0.89 -15.26
C ARG A 353 -19.29 0.83 -14.75
N PRO A 354 -18.70 -0.33 -14.38
CA PRO A 354 -17.29 -0.39 -14.04
C PRO A 354 -16.40 0.16 -15.16
N LEU A 355 -16.74 -0.13 -16.43
CA LEU A 355 -15.97 0.30 -17.59
C LEU A 355 -16.34 1.71 -18.07
N THR A 356 -17.59 2.15 -17.91
CA THR A 356 -18.07 3.45 -18.42
C THR A 356 -17.97 4.60 -17.40
N ASN A 357 -17.80 4.29 -16.11
CA ASN A 357 -17.66 5.32 -15.07
C ASN A 357 -16.46 6.26 -15.36
N ARG A 358 -16.74 7.57 -15.39
CA ARG A 358 -15.76 8.62 -15.66
C ARG A 358 -14.52 8.54 -14.76
N LYS A 359 -14.68 8.15 -13.49
CA LYS A 359 -13.58 8.09 -12.53
C LYS A 359 -12.54 7.03 -12.91
N GLY A 360 -12.96 6.01 -13.68
CA GLY A 360 -12.06 5.01 -14.26
C GLY A 360 -11.18 4.28 -13.23
N TRP A 361 -11.64 4.13 -11.98
CA TRP A 361 -10.89 3.51 -10.89
C TRP A 361 -10.46 2.08 -11.21
N VAL A 362 -11.34 1.29 -11.84
CA VAL A 362 -11.06 -0.10 -12.24
C VAL A 362 -9.93 -0.21 -13.26
N ARG A 363 -9.63 0.85 -14.00
CA ARG A 363 -8.70 0.85 -15.14
C ARG A 363 -7.22 0.84 -14.73
N ALA A 364 -6.92 0.89 -13.43
CA ALA A 364 -5.56 0.85 -12.92
C ALA A 364 -5.47 0.08 -11.59
N THR A 365 -4.27 -0.35 -11.25
CA THR A 365 -3.88 -0.91 -9.95
C THR A 365 -2.49 -0.40 -9.61
N HIS A 366 -2.38 0.61 -8.75
CA HIS A 366 -1.10 1.16 -8.32
C HIS A 366 -0.78 0.79 -6.87
N TYR A 367 0.48 0.47 -6.60
CA TYR A 367 0.96 0.19 -5.26
C TYR A 367 1.41 1.47 -4.57
N ARG A 368 1.22 1.55 -3.25
CA ARG A 368 1.76 2.64 -2.43
C ARG A 368 3.29 2.59 -2.37
N TYR A 369 3.84 1.39 -2.19
CA TYR A 369 5.27 1.13 -2.09
C TYR A 369 5.71 0.26 -3.28
N PRO A 370 5.82 0.85 -4.48
CA PRO A 370 6.17 0.13 -5.70
C PRO A 370 7.64 -0.32 -5.71
N GLY A 371 7.95 -1.25 -6.61
CA GLY A 371 9.30 -1.80 -6.80
C GLY A 371 9.43 -3.25 -6.31
N PRO A 372 10.61 -3.86 -6.46
CA PRO A 372 10.78 -5.26 -6.13
C PRO A 372 10.68 -5.58 -4.64
N ARG A 373 10.05 -6.71 -4.30
CA ARG A 373 9.95 -7.19 -2.90
C ARG A 373 11.26 -7.73 -2.34
N LEU A 374 12.23 -8.01 -3.20
CA LEU A 374 13.59 -8.41 -2.84
C LEU A 374 14.60 -7.47 -3.51
N ALA A 375 15.49 -6.87 -2.72
CA ALA A 375 16.71 -6.23 -3.23
C ALA A 375 17.81 -7.29 -3.35
N LEU A 376 18.31 -7.50 -4.56
CA LEU A 376 19.32 -8.51 -4.87
C LEU A 376 20.71 -7.87 -4.97
N VAL A 377 21.69 -8.43 -4.26
CA VAL A 377 23.08 -8.03 -4.34
C VAL A 377 23.93 -9.24 -4.76
N PRO A 378 24.56 -9.22 -5.94
CA PRO A 378 25.53 -10.22 -6.35
C PRO A 378 26.76 -10.21 -5.45
N ASN A 379 27.16 -11.39 -4.97
CA ASN A 379 28.41 -11.61 -4.27
C ASN A 379 29.53 -11.91 -5.29
N ALA A 380 30.79 -11.75 -4.88
CA ALA A 380 31.96 -12.00 -5.74
C ALA A 380 32.03 -13.45 -6.31
N ASP A 381 31.43 -14.42 -5.62
CA ASP A 381 31.36 -15.83 -6.04
C ASP A 381 30.16 -16.16 -6.96
N GLY A 382 29.45 -15.14 -7.42
CA GLY A 382 28.27 -15.25 -8.27
C GLY A 382 26.98 -15.71 -7.57
N ARG A 383 27.02 -15.94 -6.24
CA ARG A 383 25.79 -16.13 -5.44
C ARG A 383 25.09 -14.79 -5.22
N LEU A 384 23.82 -14.88 -4.83
CA LEU A 384 23.03 -13.73 -4.41
C LEU A 384 22.89 -13.66 -2.89
N THR A 385 22.95 -12.43 -2.40
CA THR A 385 22.33 -12.05 -1.13
C THR A 385 21.05 -11.28 -1.46
N ALA A 386 19.91 -11.70 -0.90
CA ALA A 386 18.65 -10.99 -1.06
C ALA A 386 18.21 -10.35 0.25
N TYR A 387 17.65 -9.15 0.17
CA TYR A 387 17.06 -8.44 1.30
C TYR A 387 15.58 -8.19 1.03
N GLY A 388 14.73 -8.47 2.01
CA GLY A 388 13.28 -8.24 1.92
C GLY A 388 12.71 -7.79 3.26
N VAL A 389 11.39 -7.64 3.31
CA VAL A 389 10.66 -7.30 4.54
C VAL A 389 9.68 -8.41 4.89
N LEU A 390 9.84 -8.99 6.07
CA LEU A 390 8.90 -9.95 6.66
C LEU A 390 8.48 -9.47 8.04
N GLY A 391 7.19 -9.52 8.35
CA GLY A 391 6.68 -9.10 9.66
C GLY A 391 7.10 -7.67 9.98
N LEU A 392 7.06 -6.78 8.97
CA LEU A 392 7.50 -5.38 9.04
C LEU A 392 8.99 -5.17 9.41
N ARG A 393 9.84 -6.19 9.29
CA ARG A 393 11.27 -6.13 9.63
C ARG A 393 12.12 -6.58 8.44
N ALA A 394 13.31 -6.01 8.32
CA ALA A 394 14.24 -6.41 7.28
C ALA A 394 14.74 -7.84 7.55
N VAL A 395 14.82 -8.64 6.50
CA VAL A 395 15.38 -9.99 6.53
C VAL A 395 16.42 -10.14 5.42
N ARG A 396 17.40 -11.02 5.66
CA ARG A 396 18.38 -11.44 4.67
C ARG A 396 18.19 -12.90 4.31
N TYR A 397 18.23 -13.18 3.01
CA TYR A 397 18.35 -14.52 2.46
C TYR A 397 19.72 -14.67 1.81
N THR A 398 20.32 -15.83 1.99
CA THR A 398 21.59 -16.20 1.34
C THR A 398 21.34 -17.35 0.39
N GLU A 399 21.79 -17.21 -0.86
CA GLU A 399 21.71 -18.30 -1.82
C GLU A 399 22.61 -19.47 -1.38
N LYS A 400 22.02 -20.66 -1.34
CA LYS A 400 22.68 -21.95 -1.12
C LYS A 400 22.10 -22.95 -2.11
N ASP A 401 22.96 -23.65 -2.86
CA ASP A 401 22.54 -24.70 -3.80
C ASP A 401 21.47 -24.24 -4.82
N SER A 402 21.60 -22.99 -5.33
CA SER A 402 20.64 -22.34 -6.25
C SER A 402 19.24 -22.08 -5.68
N GLU A 403 19.08 -22.13 -4.36
CA GLU A 403 17.87 -21.72 -3.64
C GLU A 403 18.22 -20.70 -2.55
N PHE A 404 17.21 -20.01 -2.01
CA PHE A 404 17.40 -19.14 -0.85
C PHE A 404 17.21 -19.92 0.45
N GLY A 405 18.19 -19.83 1.36
CA GLY A 405 18.08 -20.39 2.71
C GLY A 405 17.08 -19.64 3.59
N ALA A 406 17.00 -20.05 4.86
CA ALA A 406 16.09 -19.43 5.83
C ALA A 406 16.38 -17.92 6.05
N PRO A 407 15.35 -17.09 6.27
CA PRO A 407 15.50 -15.66 6.54
C PRO A 407 16.20 -15.38 7.87
N ALA A 408 17.28 -14.60 7.81
CA ALA A 408 17.91 -14.01 8.99
C ALA A 408 17.29 -12.64 9.29
N ASP A 409 16.75 -12.45 10.51
CA ASP A 409 16.21 -11.16 10.96
C ASP A 409 17.32 -10.11 11.13
N LEU A 410 17.11 -8.95 10.53
CA LEU A 410 18.01 -7.80 10.62
C LEU A 410 17.41 -6.65 11.44
N GLY A 411 16.13 -6.71 11.82
CA GLY A 411 15.45 -5.61 12.52
C GLY A 411 15.02 -4.46 11.60
N GLY A 412 15.17 -3.22 12.06
CA GLY A 412 14.85 -1.99 11.32
C GLY A 412 13.37 -1.59 11.33
N GLY A 413 12.48 -2.50 11.70
CA GLY A 413 11.03 -2.30 11.66
C GLY A 413 10.47 -1.19 12.56
N PRO A 414 9.24 -0.71 12.27
CA PRO A 414 8.34 -1.16 11.19
C PRO A 414 8.67 -0.58 9.82
N LEU A 415 8.97 -1.43 8.84
CA LEU A 415 9.39 -1.02 7.49
C LEU A 415 8.24 -1.15 6.50
N ALA A 416 8.18 -0.22 5.54
CA ALA A 416 7.44 -0.40 4.30
C ALA A 416 8.01 -1.63 3.54
N PRO A 417 7.20 -2.34 2.74
CA PRO A 417 7.56 -3.59 2.08
C PRO A 417 8.47 -3.41 0.86
N SER A 418 9.44 -2.51 0.93
CA SER A 418 10.41 -2.23 -0.13
C SER A 418 11.74 -1.80 0.49
N LEU A 419 12.82 -2.40 0.00
CA LEU A 419 14.19 -2.08 0.39
C LEU A 419 15.01 -1.83 -0.88
N THR A 420 16.04 -1.01 -0.74
CA THR A 420 17.11 -0.92 -1.71
C THR A 420 18.41 -1.39 -1.05
N ALA A 421 19.26 -2.08 -1.81
CA ALA A 421 20.54 -2.57 -1.32
C ALA A 421 21.62 -2.38 -2.37
N VAL A 422 22.78 -1.89 -1.94
CA VAL A 422 23.96 -1.69 -2.81
C VAL A 422 25.19 -2.32 -2.17
N ALA A 423 26.10 -2.83 -2.99
CA ALA A 423 27.43 -3.22 -2.56
C ALA A 423 28.34 -1.99 -2.45
N LEU A 424 29.10 -1.90 -1.37
CA LEU A 424 30.15 -0.90 -1.17
C LEU A 424 31.47 -1.42 -1.75
N PRO A 425 32.45 -0.52 -2.04
CA PRO A 425 33.75 -0.92 -2.61
C PRO A 425 34.52 -1.96 -1.79
N ASP A 426 34.29 -2.03 -0.48
CA ASP A 426 34.91 -3.00 0.43
C ASP A 426 34.11 -4.31 0.57
N GLY A 427 33.10 -4.53 -0.27
CA GLY A 427 32.27 -5.73 -0.30
C GLY A 427 31.15 -5.75 0.76
N ARG A 428 31.08 -4.76 1.66
CA ARG A 428 29.94 -4.66 2.59
C ARG A 428 28.68 -4.23 1.85
N HIS A 429 27.51 -4.66 2.33
CA HIS A 429 26.22 -4.23 1.78
C HIS A 429 25.65 -3.09 2.62
N LEU A 430 25.13 -2.07 1.96
CA LEU A 430 24.30 -1.03 2.55
C LEU A 430 22.85 -1.31 2.18
N VAL A 431 21.98 -1.43 3.19
CA VAL A 431 20.53 -1.65 2.98
C VAL A 431 19.79 -0.41 3.47
N VAL A 432 18.85 0.11 2.68
CA VAL A 432 18.08 1.32 3.00
C VAL A 432 16.59 1.02 2.85
N GLY A 433 15.77 1.57 3.74
CA GLY A 433 14.32 1.37 3.73
C GLY A 433 13.55 2.58 4.26
N LEU A 434 12.25 2.61 3.96
CA LEU A 434 11.29 3.56 4.54
C LEU A 434 10.70 2.95 5.81
N ARG A 435 10.84 3.63 6.95
CA ARG A 435 10.31 3.21 8.25
C ARG A 435 9.08 4.03 8.61
N LEU A 436 8.00 3.34 8.97
CA LEU A 436 6.80 3.92 9.58
C LEU A 436 7.04 3.99 11.09
N ALA A 437 7.86 4.95 11.50
CA ALA A 437 8.38 5.09 12.86
C ALA A 437 7.29 5.32 13.91
N SER A 438 6.23 6.03 13.51
CA SER A 438 4.96 6.04 14.22
C SER A 438 3.85 6.08 13.19
N VAL A 439 2.80 5.31 13.42
CA VAL A 439 1.52 5.45 12.72
C VAL A 439 0.43 5.92 13.68
N GLN A 440 0.77 6.44 14.88
CA GLN A 440 -0.19 6.85 15.92
C GLN A 440 0.26 8.12 16.69
N ASP A 441 -0.69 8.71 17.44
CA ASP A 441 -0.50 9.65 18.55
C ASP A 441 0.31 10.94 18.26
N GLY A 442 -0.01 11.59 17.15
CA GLY A 442 0.41 12.96 16.83
C GLY A 442 1.84 13.12 16.30
N ALA A 443 2.65 12.05 16.32
CA ALA A 443 3.97 12.05 15.69
C ALA A 443 3.91 11.58 14.23
N ASP A 444 3.14 10.52 13.93
CA ASP A 444 2.87 9.96 12.60
C ASP A 444 4.06 10.01 11.61
N VAL A 445 5.22 9.55 12.06
CA VAL A 445 6.53 9.81 11.45
C VAL A 445 6.89 8.76 10.42
N ARG A 446 7.27 9.22 9.22
CA ARG A 446 8.03 8.44 8.23
C ARG A 446 9.48 8.88 8.29
N GLU A 447 10.41 7.95 8.19
CA GLU A 447 11.82 8.28 8.03
C GLU A 447 12.52 7.26 7.15
N ILE A 448 13.63 7.68 6.54
CA ILE A 448 14.54 6.78 5.86
C ILE A 448 15.55 6.24 6.87
N VAL A 449 15.80 4.94 6.82
CA VAL A 449 16.74 4.25 7.70
C VAL A 449 17.72 3.43 6.88
N ALA A 450 18.95 3.32 7.37
CA ALA A 450 20.01 2.55 6.73
C ALA A 450 20.64 1.56 7.71
N LEU A 451 20.93 0.36 7.21
CA LEU A 451 21.68 -0.67 7.90
C LEU A 451 23.08 -0.77 7.32
N GLU A 452 24.08 -0.55 8.17
CA GLU A 452 25.49 -0.72 7.84
C GLU A 452 26.20 -1.38 9.03
N ARG A 453 27.07 -2.37 8.78
CA ARG A 453 27.81 -3.11 9.84
C ARG A 453 26.88 -3.63 10.97
N GLN A 454 25.70 -4.13 10.60
CA GLN A 454 24.66 -4.63 11.53
C GLN A 454 24.04 -3.59 12.47
N ALA A 455 24.35 -2.29 12.29
CA ALA A 455 23.75 -1.20 13.05
C ALA A 455 22.78 -0.39 12.18
N TRP A 456 21.56 -0.19 12.67
CA TRP A 456 20.60 0.70 12.03
C TRP A 456 20.85 2.15 12.42
N LYS A 457 20.74 3.04 11.43
CA LYS A 457 20.82 4.49 11.59
C LYS A 457 19.62 5.16 10.92
N GLY A 458 19.01 6.10 11.61
CA GLY A 458 18.03 7.03 11.02
C GLY A 458 18.75 8.04 10.11
N LEU A 459 18.28 8.17 8.87
CA LEU A 459 18.69 9.21 7.93
C LEU A 459 17.69 10.38 7.91
N GLY A 460 16.62 10.29 8.69
CA GLY A 460 15.57 11.31 8.82
C GLY A 460 14.61 11.34 7.63
N ASN A 461 13.90 12.45 7.47
CA ASN A 461 12.95 12.69 6.40
C ASN A 461 13.43 13.89 5.55
N PRO A 462 13.31 13.87 4.21
CA PRO A 462 13.60 15.04 3.38
C PRO A 462 12.61 16.20 3.58
N GLU A 463 11.42 15.94 4.11
CA GLU A 463 10.38 16.94 4.40
C GLU A 463 10.41 17.35 5.88
N SER A 464 10.23 18.64 6.15
CA SER A 464 10.14 19.18 7.51
C SER A 464 8.70 19.36 8.01
N GLU A 465 7.74 19.53 7.09
CA GLU A 465 6.32 19.69 7.44
C GLU A 465 5.71 18.31 7.78
N PRO A 466 5.07 18.13 8.96
CA PRO A 466 4.60 16.84 9.41
C PRO A 466 3.67 16.12 8.43
N ASP A 467 2.77 16.83 7.76
CA ASP A 467 1.88 16.21 6.77
C ASP A 467 2.68 15.78 5.53
N HIS A 468 3.54 16.64 4.98
CA HIS A 468 4.38 16.30 3.84
C HIS A 468 5.30 15.11 4.12
N ALA A 469 5.87 15.05 5.33
CA ALA A 469 6.76 13.97 5.76
C ALA A 469 6.15 12.58 5.60
N ARG A 470 4.83 12.44 5.71
CA ARG A 470 4.12 11.15 5.52
C ARG A 470 4.13 10.66 4.07
N ARG A 471 4.32 11.57 3.11
CA ARG A 471 4.05 11.36 1.68
C ARG A 471 5.29 11.14 0.83
N ILE A 472 6.42 10.91 1.49
CA ILE A 472 7.65 10.49 0.81
C ILE A 472 7.51 9.07 0.26
N GLY A 473 8.20 8.80 -0.84
CA GLY A 473 8.23 7.50 -1.49
C GLY A 473 9.24 6.53 -0.88
N VAL A 474 9.34 5.34 -1.47
CA VAL A 474 10.38 4.36 -1.12
C VAL A 474 11.77 4.82 -1.61
N PRO A 475 12.84 4.51 -0.87
CA PRO A 475 14.19 4.91 -1.27
C PRO A 475 14.75 4.05 -2.41
N VAL A 476 15.50 4.69 -3.31
CA VAL A 476 16.40 4.00 -4.25
C VAL A 476 17.82 4.52 -4.13
N ALA A 477 18.79 3.62 -4.25
CA ALA A 477 20.20 3.97 -4.12
C ALA A 477 21.03 3.43 -5.28
N ALA A 478 22.06 4.18 -5.66
CA ALA A 478 23.10 3.77 -6.60
C ALA A 478 24.48 4.01 -6.00
N ALA A 479 25.35 3.00 -6.06
CA ALA A 479 26.77 3.14 -5.72
C ALA A 479 27.53 3.60 -6.97
N ALA A 480 28.08 4.80 -6.93
CA ALA A 480 28.84 5.38 -8.02
C ALA A 480 30.25 4.77 -8.09
N PRO A 481 30.90 4.75 -9.28
CA PRO A 481 32.27 4.24 -9.44
C PRO A 481 33.30 4.96 -8.57
N ASP A 482 33.02 6.20 -8.20
CA ASP A 482 33.85 6.99 -7.30
C ASP A 482 33.73 6.58 -5.81
N GLY A 483 32.94 5.56 -5.48
CA GLY A 483 32.77 5.05 -4.11
C GLY A 483 31.76 5.81 -3.25
N ARG A 484 31.06 6.82 -3.79
CA ARG A 484 29.93 7.46 -3.12
C ARG A 484 28.65 6.65 -3.35
N VAL A 485 27.70 6.75 -2.43
CA VAL A 485 26.35 6.22 -2.62
C VAL A 485 25.36 7.38 -2.70
N HIS A 486 24.62 7.45 -3.79
CA HIS A 486 23.54 8.41 -3.99
C HIS A 486 22.21 7.76 -3.63
N LEU A 487 21.48 8.38 -2.71
CA LEU A 487 20.15 7.99 -2.27
C LEU A 487 19.13 8.99 -2.81
N PHE A 488 18.02 8.50 -3.33
CA PHE A 488 16.91 9.31 -3.85
C PHE A 488 15.58 8.83 -3.29
N VAL A 489 14.69 9.79 -3.05
CA VAL A 489 13.34 9.56 -2.52
C VAL A 489 12.40 10.52 -3.23
N ARG A 490 11.25 10.03 -3.69
CA ARG A 490 10.18 10.92 -4.17
C ARG A 490 9.66 11.75 -2.99
N ASN A 491 9.62 13.06 -3.14
CA ASN A 491 9.18 13.98 -2.09
C ASN A 491 7.66 14.24 -2.16
N ALA A 492 7.09 14.94 -1.18
CA ALA A 492 5.64 15.16 -1.10
C ALA A 492 5.10 16.04 -2.24
N GLY A 493 5.96 16.92 -2.76
CA GLY A 493 5.71 17.75 -3.95
C GLY A 493 5.75 16.98 -5.27
N GLN A 494 5.91 15.65 -5.24
CA GLN A 494 6.01 14.78 -6.42
C GLN A 494 7.26 15.03 -7.27
N GLY A 495 8.28 15.71 -6.72
CA GLY A 495 9.64 15.75 -7.24
C GLY A 495 10.53 14.71 -6.53
N ILE A 496 11.84 14.91 -6.53
CA ILE A 496 12.78 14.04 -5.80
C ILE A 496 13.71 14.83 -4.88
N SER A 497 14.08 14.19 -3.78
CA SER A 497 15.12 14.64 -2.85
C SER A 497 16.26 13.64 -2.82
N THR A 498 17.48 14.12 -2.57
CA THR A 498 18.69 13.31 -2.54
C THR A 498 19.49 13.47 -1.25
N ARG A 499 20.22 12.42 -0.90
CA ARG A 499 21.23 12.40 0.16
C ARG A 499 22.42 11.57 -0.32
N VAL A 500 23.65 11.98 0.00
CA VAL A 500 24.85 11.31 -0.49
C VAL A 500 25.66 10.78 0.69
N ARG A 501 26.03 9.50 0.64
CA ARG A 501 27.05 8.91 1.52
C ARG A 501 28.41 9.05 0.85
N ASP A 502 29.33 9.73 1.50
CA ASP A 502 30.69 9.86 1.00
C ASP A 502 31.52 8.58 1.20
N ARG A 503 32.77 8.61 0.74
CA ARG A 503 33.71 7.48 0.85
C ARG A 503 34.06 7.11 2.30
N SER A 504 34.00 8.08 3.22
CA SER A 504 34.24 7.86 4.65
C SER A 504 33.02 7.27 5.37
N GLY A 505 31.86 7.28 4.71
CA GLY A 505 30.59 6.81 5.26
C GLY A 505 29.76 7.89 5.96
N VAL A 506 30.17 9.15 5.83
CA VAL A 506 29.40 10.29 6.32
C VAL A 506 28.31 10.63 5.31
N TRP A 507 27.11 10.90 5.81
CA TRP A 507 25.96 11.28 4.98
C TRP A 507 25.80 12.80 4.94
N SER A 508 25.70 13.36 3.74
CA SER A 508 25.31 14.76 3.52
C SER A 508 23.93 15.07 4.11
N PRO A 509 23.55 16.34 4.31
CA PRO A 509 22.14 16.71 4.50
C PRO A 509 21.26 16.27 3.34
N TRP A 510 19.94 16.26 3.57
CA TRP A 510 18.95 16.13 2.49
C TRP A 510 18.98 17.39 1.61
N ARG A 511 18.83 17.20 0.30
CA ARG A 511 18.71 18.29 -0.67
C ARG A 511 17.61 17.96 -1.67
N GLU A 512 16.69 18.89 -1.88
CA GLU A 512 15.68 18.80 -2.92
C GLU A 512 16.31 19.02 -4.30
N LEU A 513 15.93 18.22 -5.29
CA LEU A 513 16.35 18.38 -6.69
C LEU A 513 15.25 18.97 -7.58
N GLY A 514 14.02 19.13 -7.06
CA GLY A 514 12.87 19.61 -7.83
C GLY A 514 12.49 18.66 -8.97
N GLY A 515 11.84 19.21 -10.01
CA GLY A 515 11.24 18.44 -11.10
C GLY A 515 9.91 17.80 -10.72
N GLY A 516 9.38 16.94 -11.59
CA GLY A 516 8.06 16.33 -11.43
C GLY A 516 6.94 17.08 -12.16
N PRO A 517 5.67 16.71 -11.93
CA PRO A 517 5.21 15.69 -10.98
C PRO A 517 5.40 14.24 -11.44
N VAL A 518 5.93 13.37 -10.57
CA VAL A 518 6.11 11.93 -10.84
C VAL A 518 5.41 11.01 -9.84
N GLN A 519 5.16 9.77 -10.29
CA GLN A 519 4.79 8.64 -9.44
C GLN A 519 5.96 8.22 -8.54
N ASP A 520 5.68 7.42 -7.52
CA ASP A 520 6.73 6.69 -6.79
C ASP A 520 7.21 5.49 -7.61
N GLY A 521 8.30 4.85 -7.19
CA GLY A 521 8.97 3.78 -7.97
C GLY A 521 10.03 4.36 -8.89
N LEU A 522 10.93 5.13 -8.30
CA LEU A 522 12.11 5.67 -8.98
C LEU A 522 13.03 4.53 -9.44
N THR A 523 13.80 4.76 -10.50
CA THR A 523 14.87 3.87 -10.94
C THR A 523 16.17 4.65 -10.96
N ALA A 524 17.16 4.23 -10.15
CA ALA A 524 18.49 4.80 -10.12
C ALA A 524 19.51 3.82 -10.72
N VAL A 525 20.30 4.29 -11.69
CA VAL A 525 21.33 3.51 -12.37
C VAL A 525 22.62 4.31 -12.48
N VAL A 526 23.74 3.61 -12.69
CA VAL A 526 24.98 4.23 -13.17
C VAL A 526 25.00 4.08 -14.69
N GLY A 527 25.11 5.21 -15.40
CA GLY A 527 25.15 5.25 -16.86
C GLY A 527 26.50 4.80 -17.43
N ASP A 528 26.58 4.68 -18.75
CA ASP A 528 27.83 4.33 -19.45
C ASP A 528 28.87 5.46 -19.36
N ASP A 529 28.42 6.68 -19.06
CA ASP A 529 29.25 7.85 -18.74
C ASP A 529 29.84 7.82 -17.30
N GLY A 530 29.48 6.82 -16.50
CA GLY A 530 29.92 6.66 -15.12
C GLY A 530 29.19 7.56 -14.11
N GLU A 531 28.20 8.34 -14.56
CA GLU A 531 27.39 9.20 -13.71
C GLU A 531 26.15 8.46 -13.19
N VAL A 532 25.52 9.00 -12.15
CA VAL A 532 24.25 8.46 -11.63
C VAL A 532 23.08 9.11 -12.36
N HIS A 533 22.13 8.30 -12.82
CA HIS A 533 20.91 8.72 -13.49
C HIS A 533 19.71 8.21 -12.72
N VAL A 534 18.67 9.05 -12.60
CA VAL A 534 17.41 8.69 -11.95
C VAL A 534 16.26 8.92 -12.91
N TYR A 535 15.41 7.92 -13.11
CA TYR A 535 14.24 7.99 -13.97
C TYR A 535 12.96 7.75 -13.18
N ALA A 536 11.88 8.42 -13.57
CA ALA A 536 10.58 8.23 -12.94
C ALA A 536 9.42 8.46 -13.91
N ALA A 537 8.28 7.83 -13.60
CA ALA A 537 7.07 7.93 -14.39
C ALA A 537 6.33 9.24 -14.11
N GLY A 538 6.23 10.13 -15.10
CA GLY A 538 5.40 11.33 -15.07
C GLY A 538 3.98 11.09 -15.57
N ARG A 539 3.17 12.14 -15.57
CA ARG A 539 1.80 12.09 -16.13
C ARG A 539 1.81 12.06 -17.65
N ASP A 540 2.81 12.69 -18.23
CA ASP A 540 2.93 13.06 -19.64
C ASP A 540 4.19 12.48 -20.29
N THR A 541 5.26 12.29 -19.54
CA THR A 541 6.55 11.78 -20.05
C THR A 541 7.34 11.02 -18.98
N VAL A 542 8.49 10.47 -19.37
CA VAL A 542 9.52 10.00 -18.44
C VAL A 542 10.35 11.19 -17.97
N HIS A 543 10.47 11.37 -16.66
CA HIS A 543 11.37 12.38 -16.09
C HIS A 543 12.74 11.78 -15.79
N HIS A 544 13.78 12.60 -15.90
CA HIS A 544 15.18 12.23 -15.68
C HIS A 544 15.89 13.28 -14.82
N TRP A 545 16.76 12.81 -13.93
CA TRP A 545 17.66 13.61 -13.11
C TRP A 545 19.07 13.03 -13.12
N THR A 546 20.03 13.91 -12.87
CA THR A 546 21.37 13.56 -12.37
C THR A 546 21.50 14.04 -10.92
N PRO A 547 22.56 13.68 -10.16
CA PRO A 547 22.83 14.27 -8.86
C PRO A 547 22.92 15.81 -8.86
N ARG A 548 23.05 16.46 -10.02
CA ARG A 548 23.07 17.92 -10.15
C ARG A 548 21.68 18.55 -10.21
N GLY A 549 20.64 17.79 -10.58
CA GLY A 549 19.28 18.29 -10.76
C GLY A 549 18.56 17.64 -11.95
N PRO A 550 17.40 18.19 -12.35
CA PRO A 550 16.63 17.70 -13.48
C PRO A 550 17.44 17.75 -14.78
N ALA A 551 17.32 16.71 -15.60
CA ALA A 551 17.95 16.59 -16.90
C ALA A 551 16.88 16.08 -17.90
N PRO A 552 15.93 16.94 -18.34
CA PRO A 552 14.74 16.48 -19.05
C PRO A 552 15.05 15.75 -20.36
N LEU A 553 14.27 14.70 -20.64
CA LEU A 553 14.22 14.00 -21.92
C LEU A 553 13.04 14.54 -22.76
N SER A 554 13.18 14.54 -24.09
CA SER A 554 12.14 14.97 -25.01
C SER A 554 11.60 13.82 -25.87
N GLY A 555 10.33 13.92 -26.28
CA GLY A 555 9.71 13.01 -27.25
C GLY A 555 9.38 11.61 -26.76
N LEU A 556 9.44 11.35 -25.45
CA LEU A 556 9.06 10.06 -24.87
C LEU A 556 7.57 10.01 -24.55
N PRO A 557 6.84 8.96 -24.95
CA PRO A 557 5.47 8.71 -24.50
C PRO A 557 5.35 8.62 -22.97
N ALA A 558 4.18 8.96 -22.45
CA ALA A 558 3.88 8.82 -21.02
C ALA A 558 4.03 7.34 -20.58
N PRO A 559 4.74 7.07 -19.48
CA PRO A 559 4.76 5.75 -18.87
C PRO A 559 3.53 5.52 -17.97
N ALA A 560 3.05 4.28 -17.90
CA ALA A 560 1.98 3.89 -16.99
C ALA A 560 2.47 3.50 -15.59
N ASP A 561 3.66 2.91 -15.51
CA ASP A 561 4.31 2.43 -14.27
C ASP A 561 5.80 2.85 -14.25
N ALA A 562 6.52 2.44 -13.19
CA ALA A 562 7.97 2.63 -13.05
C ALA A 562 8.76 2.26 -14.32
N VAL A 563 9.75 3.09 -14.64
CA VAL A 563 10.58 2.99 -15.84
C VAL A 563 11.82 2.17 -15.54
N ALA A 564 12.06 1.08 -16.26
CA ALA A 564 13.31 0.34 -16.16
C ALA A 564 14.43 1.05 -16.92
N ALA A 565 15.67 0.94 -16.45
CA ALA A 565 16.84 1.44 -17.15
C ALA A 565 17.97 0.41 -17.12
N SER A 566 18.73 0.31 -18.21
CA SER A 566 19.97 -0.48 -18.27
C SER A 566 20.91 0.18 -19.28
N GLY A 567 22.05 0.70 -18.81
CA GLY A 567 22.82 1.69 -19.55
C GLY A 567 21.94 2.89 -19.87
N ASP A 568 22.03 3.41 -21.10
CA ASP A 568 21.22 4.55 -21.57
C ASP A 568 19.83 4.16 -22.10
N ARG A 569 19.47 2.87 -22.05
CA ARG A 569 18.19 2.37 -22.56
C ARG A 569 17.13 2.31 -21.48
N LEU A 570 15.96 2.86 -21.79
CA LEU A 570 14.77 2.90 -20.95
C LEU A 570 13.74 1.90 -21.46
N TYR A 571 13.02 1.25 -20.55
CA TYR A 571 11.95 0.30 -20.87
C TYR A 571 10.72 0.59 -20.03
N TYR A 572 9.56 0.78 -20.67
CA TYR A 572 8.30 1.07 -19.99
C TYR A 572 7.09 0.79 -20.89
N ARG A 573 5.91 0.73 -20.27
CA ARG A 573 4.64 0.53 -20.96
C ARG A 573 3.86 1.84 -21.05
N PRO A 574 3.30 2.19 -22.22
CA PRO A 574 2.35 3.29 -22.33
C PRO A 574 1.05 3.00 -21.58
N PRO A 575 0.19 4.01 -21.36
CA PRO A 575 -1.06 3.83 -20.66
C PRO A 575 -1.99 2.87 -21.42
N ALA A 576 -2.63 1.98 -20.67
CA ALA A 576 -3.54 0.95 -21.16
C ALA A 576 -2.97 0.08 -22.30
N SER A 577 -1.65 -0.13 -22.30
CA SER A 577 -0.97 -0.89 -23.34
C SER A 577 -0.27 -2.12 -22.79
N ALA A 578 -0.34 -3.22 -23.56
CA ALA A 578 0.46 -4.39 -23.29
C ALA A 578 1.86 -4.28 -23.89
N GLU A 579 2.11 -3.32 -24.77
CA GLU A 579 3.38 -3.16 -25.47
C GLU A 579 4.51 -2.67 -24.55
N LEU A 580 5.74 -3.11 -24.81
CA LEU A 580 6.93 -2.56 -24.15
C LEU A 580 7.64 -1.61 -25.11
N LEU A 581 7.79 -0.35 -24.71
CA LEU A 581 8.65 0.60 -25.42
C LEU A 581 10.09 0.48 -24.94
N SER A 582 11.04 0.73 -25.84
CA SER A 582 12.46 0.93 -25.56
C SER A 582 12.86 2.31 -26.05
N SER A 583 13.61 3.10 -25.26
CA SER A 583 14.29 4.27 -25.83
C SER A 583 15.40 3.80 -26.80
N GLY A 584 15.53 4.48 -27.94
CA GLY A 584 16.72 4.41 -28.81
C GLY A 584 17.10 3.03 -29.37
N GLY A 585 16.14 2.16 -29.74
CA GLY A 585 16.46 0.84 -30.28
C GLY A 585 15.29 0.15 -30.99
N PRO A 586 15.47 -1.09 -31.47
CA PRO A 586 14.39 -1.84 -32.11
C PRO A 586 13.25 -2.15 -31.11
N ARG A 587 12.05 -2.34 -31.65
CA ARG A 587 10.87 -2.76 -30.86
C ARG A 587 11.17 -4.06 -30.13
N VAL A 588 10.78 -4.13 -28.85
CA VAL A 588 10.94 -5.32 -28.03
C VAL A 588 9.59 -6.04 -27.93
N ASP A 589 9.49 -7.23 -28.53
CA ASP A 589 8.30 -8.07 -28.39
C ASP A 589 8.28 -8.74 -27.01
N PHE A 590 7.69 -8.04 -26.05
CA PHE A 590 7.53 -8.49 -24.67
C PHE A 590 6.20 -7.99 -24.07
N PRO A 591 5.04 -8.52 -24.53
CA PRO A 591 3.72 -7.97 -24.23
C PRO A 591 3.19 -8.36 -22.85
N GLY A 592 2.84 -7.43 -21.97
CA GLY A 592 2.46 -7.72 -20.58
C GLY A 592 1.92 -6.50 -19.86
N TYR A 593 1.88 -6.51 -18.54
CA TYR A 593 1.45 -5.34 -17.74
C TYR A 593 2.37 -5.13 -16.54
N GLY A 594 2.29 -3.96 -15.91
CA GLY A 594 3.15 -3.59 -14.80
C GLY A 594 4.58 -3.23 -15.23
N PRO A 595 5.44 -2.90 -14.24
CA PRO A 595 6.83 -2.55 -14.47
C PRO A 595 7.65 -3.74 -14.98
N VAL A 596 8.76 -3.41 -15.66
CA VAL A 596 9.79 -4.35 -16.12
C VAL A 596 11.07 -4.05 -15.34
N ALA A 597 11.85 -5.08 -14.99
CA ALA A 597 13.22 -4.91 -14.51
C ALA A 597 14.19 -5.15 -15.67
N ALA A 598 15.25 -4.33 -15.76
CA ALA A 598 16.27 -4.44 -16.80
C ALA A 598 17.64 -4.61 -16.16
N ALA A 599 18.43 -5.55 -16.68
CA ALA A 599 19.82 -5.73 -16.28
C ALA A 599 20.64 -6.23 -17.46
N GLY A 600 21.56 -5.40 -17.96
CA GLY A 600 22.24 -5.63 -19.24
C GLY A 600 21.23 -5.79 -20.39
N ALA A 601 21.35 -6.88 -21.14
CA ALA A 601 20.44 -7.21 -22.24
C ALA A 601 19.24 -8.09 -21.83
N TYR A 602 18.98 -8.24 -20.52
CA TYR A 602 17.90 -9.06 -19.99
C TYR A 602 16.78 -8.19 -19.44
N LEU A 603 15.54 -8.60 -19.73
CA LEU A 603 14.33 -7.94 -19.23
C LEU A 603 13.47 -8.96 -18.48
N LEU A 604 13.03 -8.62 -17.28
CA LEU A 604 12.15 -9.44 -16.45
C LEU A 604 10.82 -8.72 -16.28
N GLY A 605 9.71 -9.42 -16.50
CA GLY A 605 8.39 -8.85 -16.31
C GLY A 605 7.31 -9.91 -16.26
N ARG A 606 6.06 -9.46 -16.18
CA ARG A 606 4.88 -10.32 -16.23
C ARG A 606 4.28 -10.32 -17.62
N ASP A 607 3.67 -11.44 -18.01
CA ASP A 607 2.71 -11.46 -19.12
C ASP A 607 1.32 -10.96 -18.66
N THR A 608 0.34 -10.99 -19.55
CA THR A 608 -1.03 -10.55 -19.24
C THR A 608 -1.78 -11.47 -18.27
N ASP A 609 -1.26 -12.68 -18.03
CA ASP A 609 -1.81 -13.67 -17.11
C ASP A 609 -1.10 -13.60 -15.73
N GLY A 610 -0.22 -12.60 -15.53
CA GLY A 610 0.53 -12.40 -14.29
C GLY A 610 1.78 -13.28 -14.15
N ASN A 611 2.09 -14.13 -15.13
CA ASN A 611 3.22 -15.07 -15.03
C ASN A 611 4.56 -14.37 -15.27
N VAL A 612 5.56 -14.72 -14.46
CA VAL A 612 6.93 -14.23 -14.61
C VAL A 612 7.57 -14.82 -15.86
N ARG A 613 8.27 -13.98 -16.61
CA ARG A 613 9.05 -14.36 -17.78
C ARG A 613 10.25 -13.44 -17.97
N LEU A 614 11.25 -13.95 -18.67
CA LEU A 614 12.46 -13.20 -19.00
C LEU A 614 12.58 -13.07 -20.52
N HIS A 615 13.04 -11.93 -21.01
CA HIS A 615 13.37 -11.72 -22.41
C HIS A 615 14.87 -11.46 -22.58
N HIS A 616 15.45 -12.08 -23.59
CA HIS A 616 16.82 -11.87 -24.01
C HIS A 616 17.00 -12.25 -25.49
N ALA A 617 17.67 -11.38 -26.26
CA ALA A 617 18.01 -11.64 -27.67
C ALA A 617 16.82 -12.13 -28.53
N GLY A 618 15.65 -11.51 -28.39
CA GLY A 618 14.44 -11.86 -29.15
C GLY A 618 13.71 -13.11 -28.64
N ARG A 619 14.24 -13.80 -27.62
CA ARG A 619 13.64 -15.00 -27.03
C ARG A 619 13.01 -14.67 -25.68
N THR A 620 11.84 -15.25 -25.43
CA THR A 620 11.18 -15.20 -24.13
C THR A 620 11.36 -16.54 -23.43
N LEU A 621 12.00 -16.53 -22.27
CA LEU A 621 12.17 -17.67 -21.38
C LEU A 621 11.09 -17.65 -20.29
N ARG A 622 10.66 -18.84 -19.89
CA ARG A 622 9.71 -19.04 -18.80
C ARG A 622 10.29 -20.05 -17.82
N PRO A 623 10.07 -19.90 -16.51
CA PRO A 623 10.44 -20.93 -15.56
C PRO A 623 9.63 -22.21 -15.85
N SER A 624 10.22 -23.39 -15.60
CA SER A 624 9.53 -24.68 -15.76
C SER A 624 8.31 -24.80 -14.84
N THR A 625 8.39 -24.18 -13.68
CA THR A 625 7.29 -24.05 -12.72
C THR A 625 7.10 -22.54 -12.49
N ALA A 626 5.99 -21.98 -12.96
CA ALA A 626 5.72 -20.55 -12.79
C ALA A 626 5.50 -20.25 -11.31
N PRO A 627 6.38 -19.46 -10.65
CA PRO A 627 6.13 -19.07 -9.27
C PRO A 627 4.94 -18.10 -9.26
N ALA A 628 3.94 -18.38 -8.44
CA ALA A 628 3.04 -17.32 -8.01
C ALA A 628 3.88 -16.27 -7.29
N THR A 629 3.92 -15.05 -7.81
CA THR A 629 4.78 -13.99 -7.28
C THR A 629 3.97 -12.79 -6.85
N LEU A 630 4.36 -12.20 -5.72
CA LEU A 630 3.99 -10.85 -5.34
C LEU A 630 4.55 -9.84 -6.36
N GLU A 631 4.08 -8.61 -6.28
CA GLU A 631 4.51 -7.51 -7.14
C GLU A 631 6.03 -7.31 -7.14
N GLY A 632 6.56 -6.86 -8.29
CA GLY A 632 7.99 -6.56 -8.43
C GLY A 632 8.90 -7.78 -8.24
N PRO A 633 8.94 -8.72 -9.19
CA PRO A 633 10.08 -9.64 -9.26
C PRO A 633 11.37 -8.85 -9.55
N ALA A 634 12.47 -9.23 -8.92
CA ALA A 634 13.79 -8.62 -9.08
C ALA A 634 14.65 -9.39 -10.07
N LEU A 635 15.49 -8.66 -10.81
CA LEU A 635 16.47 -9.20 -11.74
C LEU A 635 17.87 -8.77 -11.32
N ALA A 636 18.82 -9.70 -11.32
CA ALA A 636 20.24 -9.42 -11.14
C ALA A 636 21.07 -10.16 -12.19
N LEU A 637 22.14 -9.52 -12.67
CA LEU A 637 23.20 -10.20 -13.41
C LEU A 637 24.30 -10.63 -12.45
N THR A 638 24.72 -11.88 -12.57
CA THR A 638 25.80 -12.48 -11.78
C THR A 638 26.85 -13.05 -12.72
N ALA A 639 28.01 -13.44 -12.18
CA ALA A 639 29.01 -14.20 -12.95
C ALA A 639 28.46 -15.53 -13.53
N ARG A 640 27.32 -16.03 -13.02
CA ARG A 640 26.63 -17.23 -13.51
C ARG A 640 25.52 -16.93 -14.51
N GLY A 641 25.40 -15.69 -14.97
CA GLY A 641 24.31 -15.22 -15.82
C GLY A 641 23.16 -14.58 -15.03
N PRO A 642 21.98 -14.41 -15.67
CA PRO A 642 20.83 -13.75 -15.07
C PRO A 642 20.23 -14.58 -13.93
N ALA A 643 19.66 -13.91 -12.96
CA ALA A 643 18.88 -14.50 -11.88
C ALA A 643 17.66 -13.63 -11.59
N ALA A 644 16.49 -14.25 -11.60
CA ALA A 644 15.24 -13.64 -11.21
C ALA A 644 14.82 -14.16 -9.83
N ALA A 645 14.29 -13.29 -8.98
CA ALA A 645 13.78 -13.68 -7.67
C ALA A 645 12.56 -12.84 -7.29
N GLY A 646 11.78 -13.34 -6.35
CA GLY A 646 10.63 -12.62 -5.80
C GLY A 646 10.12 -13.31 -4.54
N LEU A 647 8.99 -12.85 -4.02
CA LEU A 647 8.28 -13.51 -2.94
C LEU A 647 7.01 -14.17 -3.48
N SER A 648 6.65 -15.34 -2.98
CA SER A 648 5.37 -15.99 -3.21
C SER A 648 4.31 -15.59 -2.17
N PRO A 649 3.00 -15.88 -2.39
CA PRO A 649 1.93 -15.57 -1.43
C PRO A 649 2.11 -16.13 -0.03
N ASP A 650 2.91 -17.18 0.17
CA ASP A 650 3.32 -17.73 1.47
C ASP A 650 4.50 -16.97 2.12
N ALA A 651 4.87 -15.81 1.55
CA ALA A 651 5.99 -14.96 1.95
C ALA A 651 7.37 -15.65 1.88
N ARG A 652 7.52 -16.71 1.08
CA ARG A 652 8.81 -17.35 0.82
C ARG A 652 9.49 -16.77 -0.41
N PRO A 653 10.82 -16.67 -0.42
CA PRO A 653 11.54 -16.28 -1.62
C PRO A 653 11.61 -17.44 -2.62
N TRP A 654 11.46 -17.13 -3.90
CA TRP A 654 11.80 -18.02 -4.99
C TRP A 654 13.02 -17.47 -5.74
N LEU A 655 13.82 -18.37 -6.32
CA LEU A 655 14.97 -18.04 -7.15
C LEU A 655 14.88 -18.84 -8.45
N TRP A 656 14.93 -18.13 -9.58
CA TRP A 656 14.98 -18.71 -10.91
C TRP A 656 16.25 -18.26 -11.61
N ARG A 657 17.13 -19.22 -11.91
CA ARG A 657 18.28 -19.01 -12.80
C ARG A 657 17.91 -19.63 -14.15
N PRO A 658 17.58 -18.82 -15.18
CA PRO A 658 17.36 -19.33 -16.52
C PRO A 658 18.65 -20.01 -16.97
N THR A 659 18.63 -21.34 -17.08
CA THR A 659 19.71 -22.04 -17.76
C THR A 659 19.76 -21.49 -19.18
N GLN A 660 20.96 -21.14 -19.66
CA GLN A 660 21.18 -21.12 -21.10
C GLN A 660 20.90 -22.55 -21.57
N ALA A 661 19.66 -22.86 -21.94
CA ALA A 661 19.40 -24.00 -22.80
C ALA A 661 20.36 -23.78 -23.98
N ARG A 662 21.29 -24.74 -24.15
CA ARG A 662 22.38 -24.65 -25.12
C ARG A 662 21.83 -24.11 -26.44
N ALA A 663 22.58 -23.16 -26.99
CA ALA A 663 22.30 -22.42 -28.22
C ALA A 663 21.72 -23.31 -29.32
#